data_AF-I2G359-F1
#
_entry.id   AF-I2G359-F1
#
_cell.length_a   1.000
_cell.length_b   1.000
_cell.length_c   1.000
_cell.angle_alpha   90.00
_cell.angle_beta   90.00
_cell.angle_gamma   90.00
#
_symmetry.space_group_name_H-M   'P 1'
#
loop_
_entity.id
_entity.type
_entity.pdbx_description
1 polymer ?
#
loop_
_entity_poly.entity_id
_entity_poly.type
_entity_poly.pdbx_seq_one_letter_code
_entity_poly.pdbx_strand_id
1 'polypeptide(L)'
;MLRYLRLLTDSFTDRYRQYLPLPTSTPRGSVSTQGSHSSSSSPSDPPSSPVTASPSKGFGKKSGPRRRSLSWHIKFLILLVALAYALHTAVRHFFFPPPASAEEARAEALSLLSKQLASPSYPQTPFADSQGLDAQTPAAESVHRLFEDRSPGVASRDVLPIRAYDALSDTCIEEWVVQHRWGDACRGTDLSQGLKFDAVWAWVNGSDPAQILARHIYRPSSPINVDAAHRYADHNELLYSMRSAYHSFGAQAIGKMHIMASAYPLPEQTLAALPNHGRKSSGEESIIMAGQVPYWLNASLHGTEAKIDLHHDAEYFRPMQLSDEKKQLSSADADQWRQQTIPSFNSLAVESQLFNLPRASSDQLLYLNDDFFTMVPNSVSDLTSPLFGTVIKSDTRFFSFYRPSEHPFQRLWNPAGEEVGIKRAAWILGQRFPMRTLPYITHHPRSLSLPLLKEAAQTFPEAFSNTTLARFRAQKEVPTSIQAFFLASWYIIERHREALLWSWIVAKWGGIGGKLSSKTKQAMWEELSGSRGLEDLEVTRPVRKSRDEDKEAFEAAGVPAPKNTEYSFSSQDGHALSYLDWSWPWQCTRNGYPDLSEATTQKRNHARSWLPSSSNESPKVCSLSYSKCFAPQKDEESADAFFKRIAFAPSTSAKCGDCIVAALLKVSGRSGISAFLPPSTATLRVPADFDSLGSRAHLPLTEQWRETDFSLSSILAQPQGTKEISLRTWCTRLIQRYQYVLGSTPSTFYKVEYASRLPGQLEAVDKTLDTKKPTTYVCLNDDIKESEEGTKNVNQIMKDWFASHWSKKLPGEL
;
A
#
# COMPACT_ATOMS: atom_id res chain seq x y z
N MET A 1 -12.81 -16.14 39.28
CA MET A 1 -13.42 -16.22 37.92
C MET A 1 -13.92 -14.86 37.40
N LEU A 2 -14.64 -14.04 38.19
CA LEU A 2 -15.13 -12.71 37.74
C LEU A 2 -14.03 -11.66 37.40
N ARG A 3 -12.78 -11.83 37.87
CA ARG A 3 -11.63 -11.00 37.46
C ARG A 3 -11.04 -11.36 36.08
N TYR A 4 -11.29 -12.56 35.56
CA TYR A 4 -10.79 -13.00 34.25
C TYR A 4 -11.75 -12.66 33.09
N LEU A 5 -13.00 -12.30 33.40
CA LEU A 5 -14.01 -11.91 32.40
C LEU A 5 -14.00 -10.40 32.08
N ARG A 6 -13.33 -9.57 32.88
CA ARG A 6 -13.22 -8.11 32.65
C ARG A 6 -12.49 -7.73 31.35
N LEU A 7 -11.70 -8.65 30.78
CA LEU A 7 -10.98 -8.49 29.50
C LEU A 7 -11.89 -8.60 28.25
N LEU A 8 -13.15 -8.97 28.42
CA LEU A 8 -14.10 -9.18 27.31
C LEU A 8 -15.18 -8.09 27.21
N THR A 9 -15.23 -7.14 28.15
CA THR A 9 -16.31 -6.14 28.23
C THR A 9 -15.85 -4.68 28.08
N ASP A 10 -14.54 -4.41 28.09
CA ASP A 10 -14.01 -3.05 27.92
C ASP A 10 -13.57 -2.75 26.48
N SER A 11 -13.86 -1.52 26.03
CA SER A 11 -13.51 -0.99 24.71
C SER A 11 -12.01 -1.14 24.41
N PHE A 12 -11.68 -1.47 23.15
CA PHE A 12 -10.32 -1.78 22.69
C PHE A 12 -9.28 -0.68 22.99
N THR A 13 -9.72 0.56 23.19
CA THR A 13 -8.85 1.74 23.37
C THR A 13 -8.09 1.83 24.69
N ASP A 14 -8.50 1.15 25.77
CA ASP A 14 -7.85 1.33 27.08
C ASP A 14 -6.78 0.26 27.41
N ARG A 15 -6.45 -0.62 26.46
CA ARG A 15 -5.48 -1.73 26.63
C ARG A 15 -4.04 -1.43 26.19
N TYR A 16 -3.64 -0.17 26.08
CA TYR A 16 -2.34 0.22 25.51
C TYR A 16 -1.14 0.28 26.48
N ARG A 17 -1.24 -0.26 27.69
CA ARG A 17 -0.06 -0.44 28.57
C ARG A 17 0.15 -1.91 28.90
N GLN A 18 1.26 -2.44 28.38
CA GLN A 18 1.94 -3.69 28.78
C GLN A 18 1.23 -5.01 28.46
N TYR A 19 1.50 -5.63 27.31
CA TYR A 19 1.42 -7.10 27.16
C TYR A 19 2.35 -7.64 26.06
N LEU A 20 3.03 -8.75 26.38
CA LEU A 20 3.96 -9.52 25.54
C LEU A 20 3.27 -10.15 24.31
N PRO A 21 3.96 -10.30 23.17
CA PRO A 21 3.37 -10.78 21.93
C PRO A 21 3.20 -12.31 21.91
N LEU A 22 1.99 -12.76 21.58
CA LEU A 22 1.75 -14.14 21.12
C LEU A 22 2.09 -14.25 19.61
N PRO A 23 2.58 -15.41 19.15
CA PRO A 23 2.97 -15.61 17.76
C PRO A 23 1.75 -15.56 16.84
N THR A 24 1.70 -14.58 15.95
CA THR A 24 0.75 -14.56 14.83
C THR A 24 1.27 -15.47 13.72
N SER A 25 0.54 -16.54 13.43
CA SER A 25 0.75 -17.39 12.26
C SER A 25 0.63 -16.58 10.98
N THR A 26 1.57 -16.77 10.05
CA THR A 26 1.45 -16.42 8.63
C THR A 26 0.03 -16.73 8.12
N PRO A 27 -0.59 -15.87 7.30
CA PRO A 27 -1.90 -16.18 6.74
C PRO A 27 -1.74 -17.37 5.78
N ARG A 28 -2.16 -18.56 6.22
CA ARG A 28 -2.50 -19.64 5.29
C ARG A 28 -3.70 -19.16 4.49
N GLY A 29 -3.49 -18.82 3.23
CA GLY A 29 -4.56 -18.66 2.26
C GLY A 29 -5.30 -20.00 2.12
N SER A 30 -6.37 -20.18 2.89
CA SER A 30 -7.28 -21.32 2.70
C SER A 30 -8.25 -20.99 1.58
N VAL A 31 -8.13 -21.74 0.48
CA VAL A 31 -9.10 -21.84 -0.61
C VAL A 31 -10.44 -22.29 -0.02
N SER A 32 -11.54 -21.57 -0.26
CA SER A 32 -12.89 -22.07 0.02
C SER A 32 -13.50 -22.60 -1.27
N THR A 33 -13.38 -23.90 -1.52
CA THR A 33 -14.24 -24.65 -2.44
C THR A 33 -15.49 -25.10 -1.66
N GLN A 34 -16.65 -24.49 -1.93
CA GLN A 34 -17.94 -25.09 -1.61
C GLN A 34 -18.59 -25.56 -2.92
N GLY A 35 -18.37 -26.84 -3.23
CA GLY A 35 -19.14 -27.60 -4.20
C GLY A 35 -20.27 -28.31 -3.48
N SER A 36 -21.48 -28.04 -3.91
CA SER A 36 -22.73 -28.70 -3.55
C SER A 36 -22.70 -30.20 -3.88
N HIS A 37 -22.98 -31.07 -2.90
CA HIS A 37 -23.47 -32.42 -3.19
C HIS A 37 -24.72 -32.74 -2.37
N SER A 38 -25.71 -33.18 -3.14
CA SER A 38 -27.04 -33.62 -2.79
C SER A 38 -27.06 -34.86 -1.91
N SER A 39 -28.03 -34.89 -1.01
CA SER A 39 -28.42 -35.95 -0.10
C SER A 39 -29.02 -37.20 -0.76
N SER A 40 -28.68 -38.39 -0.26
CA SER A 40 -29.58 -39.56 -0.23
C SER A 40 -29.24 -40.55 0.90
N SER A 41 -30.06 -40.51 1.96
CA SER A 41 -30.68 -41.61 2.73
C SER A 41 -29.92 -42.89 3.19
N SER A 42 -29.75 -42.99 4.53
CA SER A 42 -30.26 -44.06 5.45
C SER A 42 -29.38 -45.32 5.75
N PRO A 43 -29.61 -46.09 6.86
CA PRO A 43 -28.65 -46.21 7.99
C PRO A 43 -28.35 -47.67 8.46
N SER A 44 -27.35 -47.88 9.33
CA SER A 44 -27.35 -49.00 10.30
C SER A 44 -26.22 -48.91 11.34
N ASP A 45 -26.59 -49.34 12.55
CA ASP A 45 -25.98 -49.25 13.88
C ASP A 45 -24.65 -50.01 14.17
N PRO A 46 -24.00 -49.78 15.35
CA PRO A 46 -22.67 -50.26 15.75
C PRO A 46 -22.72 -51.61 16.51
N PRO A 47 -21.60 -52.16 17.04
CA PRO A 47 -21.42 -52.05 18.51
C PRO A 47 -19.99 -52.26 19.12
N SER A 48 -19.85 -51.72 20.34
CA SER A 48 -19.24 -52.23 21.61
C SER A 48 -17.93 -53.06 21.70
N SER A 49 -17.10 -52.65 22.65
CA SER A 49 -16.07 -53.43 23.38
C SER A 49 -16.65 -54.63 24.17
N PRO A 50 -15.80 -55.54 24.69
CA PRO A 50 -15.63 -55.56 26.15
C PRO A 50 -14.23 -55.95 26.68
N VAL A 51 -14.10 -55.64 27.97
CA VAL A 51 -13.04 -55.90 28.96
C VAL A 51 -13.05 -57.36 29.43
N THR A 52 -11.89 -57.96 29.77
CA THR A 52 -11.68 -58.76 31.01
C THR A 52 -10.23 -59.24 31.21
N ALA A 53 -9.94 -59.57 32.46
CA ALA A 53 -8.64 -59.59 33.15
C ALA A 53 -7.87 -60.94 33.13
N SER A 54 -6.53 -60.83 33.26
CA SER A 54 -5.51 -61.55 34.08
C SER A 54 -5.82 -62.95 34.71
N PRO A 55 -4.83 -63.86 35.01
CA PRO A 55 -3.54 -63.52 35.64
C PRO A 55 -2.26 -64.42 35.45
N SER A 56 -1.10 -63.77 35.66
CA SER A 56 0.16 -64.19 36.35
C SER A 56 0.88 -65.54 36.10
N LYS A 57 2.21 -65.49 35.83
CA LYS A 57 3.31 -65.90 36.74
C LYS A 57 4.70 -65.80 36.08
N GLY A 58 5.72 -65.37 36.84
CA GLY A 58 7.13 -65.65 36.54
C GLY A 58 8.14 -64.56 36.92
N PHE A 59 8.58 -64.54 38.18
CA PHE A 59 9.65 -63.67 38.71
C PHE A 59 11.06 -64.09 38.24
N GLY A 60 11.90 -63.11 37.87
CA GLY A 60 13.33 -63.28 37.66
C GLY A 60 14.14 -62.04 38.06
N LYS A 61 14.74 -62.10 39.26
CA LYS A 61 15.89 -61.37 39.85
C LYS A 61 16.15 -59.88 39.49
N LYS A 62 16.09 -59.06 40.53
CA LYS A 62 16.45 -57.63 40.60
C LYS A 62 17.97 -57.39 40.47
N SER A 63 18.39 -56.55 39.54
CA SER A 63 19.62 -55.73 39.62
C SER A 63 19.20 -54.25 39.65
N GLY A 64 19.49 -53.54 40.74
CA GLY A 64 19.08 -52.14 40.92
C GLY A 64 19.78 -51.18 39.94
N PRO A 65 19.10 -50.11 39.45
CA PRO A 65 19.74 -49.14 38.58
C PRO A 65 20.62 -48.20 39.43
N ARG A 66 21.91 -48.11 39.10
CA ARG A 66 22.77 -47.04 39.61
C ARG A 66 22.18 -45.70 39.16
N ARG A 67 21.63 -44.92 40.09
CA ARG A 67 21.28 -43.50 39.86
C ARG A 67 22.56 -42.76 39.49
N ARG A 68 22.75 -42.49 38.19
CA ARG A 68 23.83 -41.63 37.71
C ARG A 68 23.48 -40.19 38.09
N SER A 69 24.46 -39.44 38.61
CA SER A 69 24.22 -38.08 39.10
C SER A 69 23.76 -37.15 37.96
N LEU A 70 23.12 -36.03 38.32
CA LEU A 70 22.69 -35.00 37.38
C LEU A 70 23.85 -34.51 36.49
N SER A 71 25.07 -34.48 37.04
CA SER A 71 26.29 -34.13 36.30
C SER A 71 26.58 -35.08 35.13
N TRP A 72 26.29 -36.38 35.28
CA TRP A 72 26.48 -37.34 34.20
C TRP A 72 25.50 -37.11 33.04
N HIS A 73 24.24 -36.80 33.35
CA HIS A 73 23.24 -36.48 32.34
C HIS A 73 23.54 -35.16 31.62
N ILE A 74 24.03 -34.15 32.34
CA ILE A 74 24.46 -32.88 31.73
C ILE A 74 25.67 -33.09 30.81
N LYS A 75 26.69 -33.85 31.24
CA LYS A 75 27.84 -34.16 30.38
C LYS A 75 27.45 -34.97 29.15
N PHE A 76 26.53 -35.93 29.30
CA PHE A 76 26.01 -36.71 28.18
C PHE A 76 25.19 -35.84 27.21
N LEU A 77 24.39 -34.90 27.72
CA LEU A 77 23.66 -33.94 26.88
C LEU A 77 24.61 -33.01 26.11
N ILE A 78 25.63 -32.47 26.76
CA ILE A 78 26.66 -31.65 26.09
C ILE A 78 27.37 -32.45 24.99
N LEU A 79 27.68 -33.72 25.26
CA LEU A 79 28.35 -34.58 24.30
C LEU A 79 27.43 -34.92 23.11
N LEU A 80 26.13 -35.14 23.34
CA LEU A 80 25.14 -35.29 22.27
C LEU A 80 24.95 -34.01 21.45
N VAL A 81 24.95 -32.84 22.08
CA VAL A 81 24.87 -31.55 21.38
C VAL A 81 26.12 -31.31 20.54
N ALA A 82 27.31 -31.62 21.07
CA ALA A 82 28.57 -31.53 20.34
C ALA A 82 28.61 -32.51 19.15
N LEU A 83 28.11 -33.75 19.35
CA LEU A 83 28.04 -34.75 18.29
C LEU A 83 27.02 -34.36 17.21
N ALA A 84 25.86 -33.85 17.61
CA ALA A 84 24.84 -33.34 16.69
C ALA A 84 25.34 -32.11 15.93
N TYR A 85 26.10 -31.22 16.57
CA TYR A 85 26.73 -30.08 15.92
C TYR A 85 27.81 -30.54 14.93
N ALA A 86 28.68 -31.47 15.31
CA ALA A 86 29.71 -32.02 14.43
C ALA A 86 29.12 -32.79 13.24
N LEU A 87 28.04 -33.55 13.46
CA LEU A 87 27.31 -34.23 12.39
C LEU A 87 26.61 -33.21 11.49
N HIS A 88 26.01 -32.16 12.06
CA HIS A 88 25.40 -31.08 11.30
C HIS A 88 26.44 -30.34 10.45
N THR A 89 27.62 -30.00 10.98
CA THR A 89 28.68 -29.33 10.22
C THR A 89 29.25 -30.24 9.14
N ALA A 90 29.47 -31.52 9.42
CA ALA A 90 29.98 -32.49 8.45
C ALA A 90 28.98 -32.75 7.31
N VAL A 91 27.70 -32.99 7.63
CA VAL A 91 26.61 -33.13 6.65
C VAL A 91 26.45 -31.84 5.85
N ARG A 92 26.53 -30.68 6.51
CA ARG A 92 26.42 -29.39 5.81
C ARG A 92 27.56 -29.17 4.82
N HIS A 93 28.79 -29.57 5.14
CA HIS A 93 29.92 -29.47 4.20
C HIS A 93 29.83 -30.46 3.03
N PHE A 94 29.23 -31.63 3.23
CA PHE A 94 29.09 -32.65 2.19
C PHE A 94 27.91 -32.39 1.23
N PHE A 95 26.80 -31.86 1.74
CA PHE A 95 25.60 -31.57 0.94
C PHE A 95 25.54 -30.11 0.44
N PHE A 96 26.34 -29.22 1.03
CA PHE A 96 26.49 -27.82 0.60
C PHE A 96 27.98 -27.50 0.51
N PRO A 97 28.65 -27.83 -0.61
CA PRO A 97 30.01 -27.37 -0.84
C PRO A 97 30.07 -25.84 -0.67
N PRO A 98 31.17 -25.28 -0.14
CA PRO A 98 31.36 -23.84 -0.17
C PRO A 98 31.18 -23.38 -1.62
N PRO A 99 30.49 -22.25 -1.88
CA PRO A 99 30.38 -21.73 -3.24
C PRO A 99 31.78 -21.62 -3.83
N ALA A 100 31.90 -21.76 -5.16
CA ALA A 100 33.09 -21.35 -5.90
C ALA A 100 33.61 -20.05 -5.27
N SER A 101 34.92 -19.97 -5.02
CA SER A 101 35.48 -18.87 -4.23
C SER A 101 34.87 -17.56 -4.71
N ALA A 102 34.38 -16.69 -3.82
CA ALA A 102 33.60 -15.51 -4.22
C ALA A 102 34.35 -14.63 -5.26
N GLU A 103 35.67 -14.80 -5.37
CA GLU A 103 36.54 -14.24 -6.41
C GLU A 103 36.36 -14.87 -7.80
N GLU A 104 36.19 -16.19 -7.92
CA GLU A 104 35.91 -16.87 -9.21
C GLU A 104 34.60 -16.39 -9.82
N ALA A 105 33.51 -16.38 -9.03
CA ALA A 105 32.20 -15.88 -9.48
C ALA A 105 32.25 -14.39 -9.87
N ARG A 106 33.04 -13.59 -9.13
CA ARG A 106 33.29 -12.19 -9.46
C ARG A 106 34.06 -12.02 -10.77
N ALA A 107 35.11 -12.82 -10.98
CA ALA A 107 35.91 -12.78 -12.21
C ALA A 107 35.08 -13.21 -13.43
N GLU A 108 34.24 -14.23 -13.28
CA GLU A 108 33.30 -14.68 -14.31
C GLU A 108 32.29 -13.58 -14.66
N ALA A 109 31.67 -12.96 -13.65
CA ALA A 109 30.75 -11.83 -13.87
C ALA A 109 31.44 -10.65 -14.57
N LEU A 110 32.65 -10.28 -14.16
CA LEU A 110 33.42 -9.19 -14.80
C LEU A 110 33.74 -9.50 -16.27
N SER A 111 34.11 -10.75 -16.56
CA SER A 111 34.37 -11.23 -17.93
C SER A 111 33.10 -11.18 -18.77
N LEU A 112 31.96 -11.64 -18.24
CA LEU A 112 30.68 -11.62 -18.93
C LEU A 112 30.20 -10.19 -19.20
N LEU A 113 30.30 -9.29 -18.22
CA LEU A 113 29.94 -7.89 -18.38
C LEU A 113 30.78 -7.23 -19.49
N SER A 114 32.10 -7.45 -19.46
CA SER A 114 33.01 -6.88 -20.48
C SER A 114 32.67 -7.39 -21.88
N LYS A 115 32.28 -8.66 -22.03
CA LYS A 115 31.81 -9.22 -23.31
C LYS A 115 30.49 -8.62 -23.76
N GLN A 116 29.52 -8.45 -22.85
CA GLN A 116 28.22 -7.85 -23.15
C GLN A 116 28.37 -6.40 -23.63
N LEU A 117 29.25 -5.62 -22.99
CA LEU A 117 29.49 -4.23 -23.36
C LEU A 117 30.37 -4.05 -24.60
N ALA A 118 31.20 -5.05 -24.94
CA ALA A 118 32.01 -5.05 -26.16
C ALA A 118 31.20 -5.44 -27.42
N SER A 119 29.99 -5.98 -27.26
CA SER A 119 29.10 -6.29 -28.37
C SER A 119 28.55 -4.99 -28.98
N PRO A 120 28.61 -4.79 -30.30
CA PRO A 120 28.12 -3.58 -30.95
C PRO A 120 26.59 -3.57 -31.01
N SER A 121 25.93 -3.24 -29.91
CA SER A 121 24.48 -3.11 -29.86
C SER A 121 24.04 -1.87 -29.07
N TYR A 122 23.19 -1.06 -29.73
CA TYR A 122 22.77 0.32 -29.44
C TYR A 122 23.74 1.39 -29.99
N PRO A 123 23.28 2.42 -30.74
CA PRO A 123 24.14 3.53 -31.11
C PRO A 123 24.65 4.18 -29.82
N GLN A 124 25.94 4.06 -29.57
CA GLN A 124 26.64 4.92 -28.62
C GLN A 124 26.60 6.33 -29.22
N THR A 125 25.46 7.01 -29.13
CA THR A 125 25.39 8.42 -29.44
C THR A 125 26.40 9.11 -28.55
N PRO A 126 27.38 9.85 -29.13
CA PRO A 126 28.40 10.54 -28.36
C PRO A 126 27.74 11.38 -27.28
N PHE A 127 28.40 11.53 -26.13
CA PHE A 127 27.97 12.38 -25.01
C PHE A 127 27.89 13.87 -25.42
N ALA A 128 26.96 14.23 -26.30
CA ALA A 128 26.71 15.57 -26.83
C ALA A 128 25.23 15.75 -27.16
N ASP A 129 24.75 16.97 -26.93
CA ASP A 129 23.36 17.42 -27.07
C ASP A 129 22.70 17.05 -28.42
N SER A 130 21.39 16.85 -28.33
CA SER A 130 20.43 16.53 -29.38
C SER A 130 20.60 17.26 -30.73
N GLN A 131 20.34 16.57 -31.84
CA GLN A 131 19.18 16.79 -32.74
C GLN A 131 19.32 16.05 -34.07
N GLY A 132 18.28 15.30 -34.43
CA GLY A 132 17.99 14.85 -35.80
C GLY A 132 18.76 13.61 -36.27
N LEU A 133 18.02 12.57 -36.65
CA LEU A 133 18.09 11.92 -37.96
C LEU A 133 17.30 10.60 -37.97
N ASP A 134 16.42 10.50 -38.95
CA ASP A 134 15.87 9.24 -39.48
C ASP A 134 16.98 8.28 -39.88
N ALA A 135 16.92 7.03 -39.39
CA ALA A 135 17.50 5.88 -40.09
C ALA A 135 16.79 4.59 -39.64
N GLN A 136 16.30 3.84 -40.62
CA GLN A 136 15.80 2.48 -40.45
C GLN A 136 16.91 1.62 -39.84
N THR A 137 16.69 1.02 -38.66
CA THR A 137 17.72 0.27 -37.92
C THR A 137 17.21 -1.12 -37.51
N PRO A 138 17.96 -2.22 -37.73
CA PRO A 138 17.64 -3.53 -37.16
C PRO A 138 17.73 -3.48 -35.62
N ALA A 139 16.88 -4.25 -34.93
CA ALA A 139 16.76 -4.26 -33.48
C ALA A 139 18.11 -4.51 -32.77
N ALA A 140 18.46 -3.64 -31.82
CA ALA A 140 19.69 -3.72 -31.04
C ALA A 140 19.62 -4.80 -29.93
N GLU A 141 20.61 -5.69 -29.93
CA GLU A 141 20.82 -6.82 -29.00
C GLU A 141 21.67 -6.43 -27.77
N SER A 142 21.33 -5.37 -27.02
CA SER A 142 22.06 -5.03 -25.78
C SER A 142 21.14 -5.14 -24.56
N VAL A 143 21.64 -5.79 -23.51
CA VAL A 143 20.96 -5.97 -22.22
C VAL A 143 21.21 -4.81 -21.24
N HIS A 144 22.03 -3.82 -21.63
CA HIS A 144 22.34 -2.64 -20.81
C HIS A 144 22.16 -1.33 -21.58
N ARG A 145 21.60 -0.32 -20.89
CA ARG A 145 21.65 1.09 -21.30
C ARG A 145 22.73 1.78 -20.48
N LEU A 146 23.77 2.28 -21.15
CA LEU A 146 24.83 3.05 -20.51
C LEU A 146 24.44 4.53 -20.43
N PHE A 147 24.65 5.16 -19.28
CA PHE A 147 24.42 6.59 -19.11
C PHE A 147 25.31 7.19 -18.02
N GLU A 148 25.55 8.50 -18.11
CA GLU A 148 26.22 9.27 -17.06
C GLU A 148 25.29 9.47 -15.88
N ASP A 149 25.77 9.25 -14.66
CA ASP A 149 25.03 9.58 -13.45
C ASP A 149 24.89 11.10 -13.31
N ARG A 150 23.71 11.61 -13.66
CA ARG A 150 23.34 13.02 -13.47
C ARG A 150 22.42 13.10 -12.27
N SER A 151 22.87 13.79 -11.23
CA SER A 151 22.05 13.99 -10.04
C SER A 151 20.72 14.66 -10.43
N PRO A 152 19.58 14.02 -10.13
CA PRO A 152 18.28 14.63 -10.36
C PRO A 152 17.99 15.72 -9.31
N GLY A 153 18.80 15.90 -8.26
CA GLY A 153 18.57 16.92 -7.22
C GLY A 153 17.35 16.63 -6.33
N VAL A 154 16.86 17.66 -5.64
CA VAL A 154 15.78 17.53 -4.63
C VAL A 154 14.39 17.52 -5.28
N ALA A 155 13.47 16.70 -4.77
CA ALA A 155 12.09 16.67 -5.23
C ALA A 155 11.27 17.86 -4.72
N SER A 156 10.44 18.43 -5.59
CA SER A 156 9.59 19.60 -5.28
C SER A 156 8.45 19.28 -4.31
N ARG A 157 8.13 20.24 -3.43
CA ARG A 157 6.95 20.23 -2.55
C ARG A 157 5.65 20.70 -3.22
N ASP A 158 5.67 20.99 -4.53
CA ASP A 158 4.47 21.43 -5.24
C ASP A 158 3.40 20.34 -5.19
N VAL A 159 2.19 20.76 -4.84
CA VAL A 159 1.03 19.87 -4.77
C VAL A 159 0.46 19.68 -6.17
N LEU A 160 0.38 18.43 -6.59
CA LEU A 160 -0.14 18.06 -7.90
C LEU A 160 -1.68 18.12 -7.90
N PRO A 161 -2.30 18.62 -8.98
CA PRO A 161 -3.76 18.54 -9.14
C PRO A 161 -4.21 17.09 -9.34
N ILE A 162 -5.51 16.85 -9.17
CA ILE A 162 -6.18 15.64 -9.67
C ILE A 162 -7.04 16.10 -10.85
N ARG A 163 -6.54 15.87 -12.07
CA ARG A 163 -7.10 16.43 -13.33
C ARG A 163 -8.57 16.10 -13.53
N ALA A 164 -8.99 14.89 -13.15
CA ALA A 164 -10.39 14.48 -13.23
C ALA A 164 -11.32 15.34 -12.34
N TYR A 165 -10.82 15.83 -11.20
CA TYR A 165 -11.62 16.65 -10.29
C TYR A 165 -11.70 18.11 -10.75
N ASP A 166 -10.69 18.60 -11.47
CA ASP A 166 -10.72 19.96 -12.04
C ASP A 166 -11.76 20.12 -13.15
N ALA A 167 -12.21 19.01 -13.76
CA ALA A 167 -13.27 19.02 -14.77
C ALA A 167 -14.67 19.32 -14.18
N LEU A 168 -14.88 19.03 -12.89
CA LEU A 168 -16.18 19.22 -12.24
C LEU A 168 -16.37 20.71 -11.90
N SER A 169 -17.50 21.30 -12.28
CA SER A 169 -17.85 22.68 -11.91
C SER A 169 -18.20 22.81 -10.43
N ASP A 170 -18.20 24.04 -9.90
CA ASP A 170 -18.55 24.29 -8.50
C ASP A 170 -20.01 23.92 -8.17
N THR A 171 -20.92 24.07 -9.14
CA THR A 171 -22.30 23.61 -9.01
C THR A 171 -22.41 22.09 -9.08
N CYS A 172 -21.59 21.44 -9.92
CA CYS A 172 -21.58 19.98 -9.99
C CYS A 172 -21.04 19.34 -8.71
N ILE A 173 -19.96 19.85 -8.12
CA ILE A 173 -19.46 19.30 -6.85
C ILE A 173 -20.46 19.48 -5.70
N GLU A 174 -21.28 20.53 -5.72
CA GLU A 174 -22.35 20.69 -4.74
C GLU A 174 -23.40 19.57 -4.90
N GLU A 175 -23.80 19.23 -6.11
CA GLU A 175 -24.72 18.10 -6.32
C GLU A 175 -24.05 16.75 -6.01
N TRP A 176 -22.88 16.49 -6.58
CA TRP A 176 -22.22 15.19 -6.51
C TRP A 176 -21.53 14.93 -5.16
N VAL A 177 -20.70 15.83 -4.68
CA VAL A 177 -19.93 15.57 -3.44
C VAL A 177 -20.79 15.85 -2.22
N VAL A 178 -21.57 16.94 -2.24
CA VAL A 178 -22.30 17.38 -1.04
C VAL A 178 -23.64 16.68 -0.88
N GLN A 179 -24.39 16.49 -1.96
CA GLN A 179 -25.69 15.82 -1.94
C GLN A 179 -25.62 14.36 -2.40
N HIS A 180 -24.47 13.91 -2.92
CA HIS A 180 -24.27 12.56 -3.43
C HIS A 180 -25.30 12.17 -4.50
N ARG A 181 -25.54 13.11 -5.42
CA ARG A 181 -26.45 12.95 -6.55
C ARG A 181 -25.79 13.47 -7.83
N TRP A 182 -25.70 12.62 -8.84
CA TRP A 182 -25.27 13.04 -10.17
C TRP A 182 -26.43 13.75 -10.89
N GLY A 183 -26.52 15.07 -10.72
CA GLY A 183 -27.63 15.89 -11.23
C GLY A 183 -27.32 16.65 -12.51
N ASP A 184 -28.24 17.55 -12.88
CA ASP A 184 -28.17 18.33 -14.12
C ASP A 184 -26.94 19.24 -14.19
N ALA A 185 -26.41 19.70 -13.05
CA ALA A 185 -25.22 20.55 -13.01
C ALA A 185 -23.95 19.80 -13.42
N CYS A 186 -23.97 18.46 -13.37
CA CYS A 186 -22.87 17.59 -13.75
C CYS A 186 -22.96 17.09 -15.19
N ARG A 187 -24.08 17.33 -15.88
CA ARG A 187 -24.33 16.84 -17.24
C ARG A 187 -23.29 17.39 -18.21
N GLY A 188 -22.67 16.50 -19.00
CA GLY A 188 -21.67 16.88 -20.01
C GLY A 188 -20.27 17.13 -19.44
N THR A 189 -20.02 16.85 -18.17
CA THR A 189 -18.66 16.90 -17.60
C THR A 189 -17.76 15.86 -18.29
N ASP A 190 -16.62 16.30 -18.81
CA ASP A 190 -15.61 15.40 -19.39
C ASP A 190 -14.74 14.78 -18.29
N LEU A 191 -14.99 13.51 -17.97
CA LEU A 191 -14.22 12.73 -17.00
C LEU A 191 -13.13 11.87 -17.63
N SER A 192 -12.81 12.05 -18.92
CA SER A 192 -11.88 11.19 -19.67
C SER A 192 -10.48 11.07 -19.04
N GLN A 193 -10.00 12.12 -18.36
CA GLN A 193 -8.73 12.10 -17.63
C GLN A 193 -8.71 11.09 -16.48
N GLY A 194 -9.86 10.87 -15.83
CA GLY A 194 -10.00 9.87 -14.75
C GLY A 194 -10.24 8.45 -15.25
N LEU A 195 -10.42 8.26 -16.56
CA LEU A 195 -10.62 6.96 -17.21
C LEU A 195 -9.33 6.40 -17.81
N LYS A 196 -8.17 6.91 -17.36
CA LYS A 196 -6.85 6.43 -17.77
C LYS A 196 -5.96 6.23 -16.54
N PHE A 197 -5.06 5.26 -16.60
CA PHE A 197 -4.03 5.05 -15.59
C PHE A 197 -2.71 4.67 -16.24
N ASP A 198 -1.59 4.94 -15.56
CA ASP A 198 -0.30 4.39 -15.95
C ASP A 198 -0.01 3.12 -15.16
N ALA A 199 0.52 2.10 -15.82
CA ALA A 199 0.93 0.87 -15.14
C ALA A 199 2.43 0.93 -14.86
N VAL A 200 2.86 0.53 -13.66
CA VAL A 200 4.24 0.67 -13.19
C VAL A 200 4.71 -0.66 -12.64
N TRP A 201 5.82 -1.17 -13.16
CA TRP A 201 6.47 -2.40 -12.71
C TRP A 201 7.81 -2.11 -12.05
N ALA A 202 8.02 -2.61 -10.84
CA ALA A 202 9.38 -2.78 -10.34
C ALA A 202 9.97 -4.06 -10.93
N TRP A 203 11.19 -4.00 -11.45
CA TRP A 203 11.84 -5.16 -12.06
C TRP A 203 13.34 -5.15 -11.82
N VAL A 204 13.91 -6.35 -11.70
CA VAL A 204 15.33 -6.57 -11.58
C VAL A 204 15.70 -7.91 -12.22
N ASN A 205 16.86 -7.98 -12.85
CA ASN A 205 17.44 -9.26 -13.29
C ASN A 205 18.66 -9.63 -12.43
N GLY A 206 18.53 -10.73 -11.70
CA GLY A 206 19.50 -11.27 -10.76
C GLY A 206 20.69 -12.00 -11.38
N SER A 207 20.55 -12.36 -12.65
CA SER A 207 21.60 -13.02 -13.45
C SER A 207 22.47 -12.01 -14.19
N ASP A 208 22.17 -10.72 -14.09
CA ASP A 208 22.97 -9.66 -14.69
C ASP A 208 24.35 -9.57 -14.01
N PRO A 209 25.46 -9.68 -14.77
CA PRO A 209 26.79 -9.56 -14.19
C PRO A 209 27.06 -8.19 -13.52
N ALA A 210 26.50 -7.08 -14.03
CA ALA A 210 26.67 -5.77 -13.40
C ALA A 210 26.04 -5.74 -11.99
N GLN A 211 24.84 -6.32 -11.85
CA GLN A 211 24.18 -6.48 -10.56
C GLN A 211 24.98 -7.39 -9.63
N ILE A 212 25.41 -8.56 -10.11
CA ILE A 212 26.19 -9.53 -9.29
C ILE A 212 27.41 -8.83 -8.70
N LEU A 213 28.18 -8.12 -9.51
CA LEU A 213 29.35 -7.35 -9.09
C LEU A 213 28.97 -6.28 -8.06
N ALA A 214 27.94 -5.49 -8.33
CA ALA A 214 27.50 -4.44 -7.42
C ALA A 214 27.02 -5.00 -6.07
N ARG A 215 26.26 -6.11 -6.05
CA ARG A 215 25.86 -6.76 -4.79
C ARG A 215 27.06 -7.18 -3.97
N HIS A 216 28.08 -7.77 -4.61
CA HIS A 216 29.31 -8.15 -3.91
C HIS A 216 30.07 -6.95 -3.33
N ILE A 217 30.13 -5.83 -4.05
CA ILE A 217 30.80 -4.60 -3.61
C ILE A 217 30.07 -3.95 -2.44
N TYR A 218 28.75 -3.83 -2.51
CA TYR A 218 27.93 -3.10 -1.53
C TYR A 218 27.37 -3.97 -0.41
N ARG A 219 27.66 -5.29 -0.39
CA ARG A 219 27.19 -6.21 0.64
C ARG A 219 27.62 -5.71 2.03
N PRO A 220 26.68 -5.49 2.98
CA PRO A 220 27.06 -5.08 4.32
C PRO A 220 27.77 -6.22 5.06
N SER A 221 28.54 -5.82 6.07
CA SER A 221 29.29 -6.75 6.93
C SER A 221 28.41 -7.61 7.82
N SER A 222 27.17 -7.18 8.11
CA SER A 222 26.25 -7.98 8.91
C SER A 222 25.62 -9.11 8.10
N PRO A 223 25.34 -10.27 8.72
CA PRO A 223 24.67 -11.37 8.05
C PRO A 223 23.27 -10.95 7.59
N ILE A 224 23.05 -10.93 6.27
CA ILE A 224 21.74 -10.80 5.66
C ILE A 224 21.27 -12.20 5.22
N ASN A 225 20.22 -12.73 5.85
CA ASN A 225 19.56 -13.99 5.46
C ASN A 225 18.73 -13.87 4.16
N VAL A 226 18.86 -12.74 3.45
CA VAL A 226 17.94 -12.24 2.42
C VAL A 226 18.65 -12.03 1.07
N ASP A 227 19.95 -12.35 0.98
CA ASP A 227 20.75 -12.26 -0.26
C ASP A 227 20.78 -13.61 -1.00
N ALA A 228 19.64 -14.28 -1.08
CA ALA A 228 19.55 -15.53 -1.81
C ALA A 228 19.29 -15.22 -3.29
N ALA A 229 20.11 -15.79 -4.18
CA ALA A 229 20.09 -15.52 -5.62
C ALA A 229 18.69 -15.67 -6.25
N HIS A 230 17.85 -16.58 -5.72
CA HIS A 230 16.48 -16.78 -6.19
C HIS A 230 15.59 -15.53 -6.09
N ARG A 231 15.83 -14.62 -5.13
CA ARG A 231 15.00 -13.40 -4.96
C ARG A 231 15.15 -12.36 -6.06
N TYR A 232 16.11 -12.58 -6.96
CA TYR A 232 16.37 -11.70 -8.08
C TYR A 232 16.22 -12.50 -9.40
N ALA A 233 15.76 -13.75 -9.36
CA ALA A 233 15.64 -14.53 -10.58
C ALA A 233 14.58 -13.89 -11.50
N ASP A 234 14.79 -13.95 -12.81
CA ASP A 234 13.81 -13.50 -13.81
C ASP A 234 13.37 -14.72 -14.62
N HIS A 235 12.06 -15.01 -14.57
CA HIS A 235 11.43 -16.14 -15.24
C HIS A 235 10.56 -15.73 -16.44
N ASN A 236 10.82 -14.55 -17.03
CA ASN A 236 9.96 -13.85 -18.00
C ASN A 236 8.64 -13.35 -17.41
N GLU A 237 8.55 -13.26 -16.09
CA GLU A 237 7.34 -12.85 -15.40
C GLU A 237 6.96 -11.42 -15.77
N LEU A 238 7.94 -10.51 -15.88
CA LEU A 238 7.70 -9.13 -16.31
C LEU A 238 6.96 -9.05 -17.66
N LEU A 239 7.45 -9.78 -18.67
CA LEU A 239 6.85 -9.77 -20.02
C LEU A 239 5.37 -10.17 -19.96
N TYR A 240 5.09 -11.29 -19.29
CA TYR A 240 3.75 -11.85 -19.24
C TYR A 240 2.83 -11.12 -18.27
N SER A 241 3.36 -10.54 -17.20
CA SER A 241 2.66 -9.62 -16.32
C SER A 241 2.19 -8.39 -17.10
N MET A 242 3.07 -7.76 -17.87
CA MET A 242 2.75 -6.63 -18.72
C MET A 242 1.73 -6.98 -19.80
N ARG A 243 1.89 -8.12 -20.49
CA ARG A 243 0.90 -8.62 -21.45
C ARG A 243 -0.45 -8.82 -20.79
N SER A 244 -0.49 -9.46 -19.62
CA SER A 244 -1.73 -9.72 -18.90
C SER A 244 -2.48 -8.40 -18.65
N ALA A 245 -1.82 -7.42 -18.04
CA ALA A 245 -2.42 -6.13 -17.71
C ALA A 245 -2.88 -5.38 -18.97
N TYR A 246 -2.04 -5.36 -20.02
CA TYR A 246 -2.37 -4.69 -21.27
C TYR A 246 -3.60 -5.29 -21.96
N HIS A 247 -3.71 -6.61 -22.02
CA HIS A 247 -4.85 -7.28 -22.66
C HIS A 247 -6.10 -7.28 -21.78
N SER A 248 -5.95 -7.18 -20.45
CA SER A 248 -7.06 -7.11 -19.49
C SER A 248 -7.76 -5.74 -19.52
N PHE A 249 -7.01 -4.64 -19.51
CA PHE A 249 -7.57 -3.28 -19.47
C PHE A 249 -7.71 -2.63 -20.85
N GLY A 250 -6.86 -3.02 -21.80
CA GLY A 250 -6.83 -2.50 -23.16
C GLY A 250 -6.06 -1.18 -23.33
N ALA A 251 -5.73 -0.88 -24.58
CA ALA A 251 -4.86 0.23 -24.97
C ALA A 251 -5.39 1.63 -24.64
N GLN A 252 -6.71 1.78 -24.52
CA GLN A 252 -7.38 3.06 -24.24
C GLN A 252 -7.32 3.44 -22.76
N ALA A 253 -7.35 2.44 -21.87
CA ALA A 253 -7.32 2.61 -20.43
C ALA A 253 -5.91 2.83 -19.89
N ILE A 254 -4.92 2.12 -20.44
CA ILE A 254 -3.52 2.29 -20.06
C ILE A 254 -2.97 3.50 -20.81
N GLY A 255 -2.54 4.54 -20.09
CA GLY A 255 -1.82 5.69 -20.65
C GLY A 255 -0.42 5.28 -21.08
N LYS A 256 0.45 5.02 -20.11
CA LYS A 256 1.81 4.50 -20.26
C LYS A 256 2.07 3.27 -19.41
N MET A 257 3.08 2.49 -19.80
CA MET A 257 3.63 1.39 -19.03
C MET A 257 5.07 1.74 -18.64
N HIS A 258 5.37 1.77 -17.35
CA HIS A 258 6.67 2.17 -16.82
C HIS A 258 7.38 0.96 -16.21
N ILE A 259 8.61 0.72 -16.61
CA ILE A 259 9.49 -0.28 -16.01
C ILE A 259 10.52 0.48 -15.16
N MET A 260 10.51 0.19 -13.87
CA MET A 260 11.42 0.76 -12.87
C MET A 260 12.53 -0.26 -12.64
N ALA A 261 13.60 -0.12 -13.41
CA ALA A 261 14.78 -0.98 -13.36
C ALA A 261 15.87 -0.38 -12.48
N SER A 262 16.82 -1.22 -12.05
CA SER A 262 18.02 -0.76 -11.36
C SER A 262 19.14 -0.42 -12.34
N ALA A 263 20.04 0.49 -11.94
CA ALA A 263 21.31 0.72 -12.60
C ALA A 263 22.48 0.58 -11.64
N TYR A 264 23.62 0.11 -12.17
CA TYR A 264 24.81 -0.20 -11.39
C TYR A 264 26.02 0.57 -11.89
N PRO A 265 26.86 1.13 -10.99
CA PRO A 265 28.09 1.80 -11.40
C PRO A 265 29.04 0.79 -12.06
N LEU A 266 29.58 1.15 -13.21
CA LEU A 266 30.54 0.29 -13.91
C LEU A 266 31.87 0.21 -13.14
N PRO A 267 32.47 -0.99 -13.00
CA PRO A 267 33.80 -1.12 -12.44
C PRO A 267 34.85 -0.39 -13.30
N GLU A 268 35.87 0.20 -12.67
CA GLU A 268 36.98 0.91 -13.34
C GLU A 268 37.64 0.07 -14.45
N GLN A 269 37.81 -1.23 -14.22
CA GLN A 269 38.41 -2.17 -15.16
C GLN A 269 37.60 -2.29 -16.45
N THR A 270 36.28 -2.26 -16.34
CA THR A 270 35.35 -2.33 -17.49
C THR A 270 35.27 -0.99 -18.20
N LEU A 271 35.31 0.12 -17.45
CA LEU A 271 35.36 1.48 -18.02
C LEU A 271 36.61 1.71 -18.87
N ALA A 272 37.76 1.18 -18.45
CA ALA A 272 39.01 1.29 -19.20
C ALA A 272 38.95 0.59 -20.57
N ALA A 273 38.06 -0.39 -20.74
CA ALA A 273 37.89 -1.15 -21.97
C ALA A 273 36.89 -0.52 -22.96
N LEU A 274 36.12 0.50 -22.53
CA LEU A 274 35.16 1.19 -23.41
C LEU A 274 35.87 2.21 -24.32
N PRO A 275 35.52 2.28 -25.62
CA PRO A 275 36.02 3.31 -26.51
C PRO A 275 35.48 4.69 -26.08
N ASN A 276 36.35 5.70 -26.03
CA ASN A 276 36.10 7.08 -25.53
C ASN A 276 35.87 7.18 -24.02
N HIS A 277 36.97 7.32 -23.27
CA HIS A 277 36.97 7.57 -21.83
C HIS A 277 36.00 8.69 -21.42
N GLY A 278 35.17 8.42 -20.40
CA GLY A 278 34.29 9.37 -19.72
C GLY A 278 35.04 10.47 -18.95
N ARG A 279 35.91 11.22 -19.63
CA ARG A 279 36.49 12.46 -19.13
C ARG A 279 35.64 13.61 -19.61
N LYS A 280 34.98 14.31 -18.68
CA LYS A 280 34.52 15.66 -18.93
C LYS A 280 35.70 16.53 -19.36
N SER A 281 35.46 17.49 -20.24
CA SER A 281 36.39 18.58 -20.57
C SER A 281 36.78 19.44 -19.34
N SER A 282 36.09 19.26 -18.20
CA SER A 282 36.30 19.97 -16.92
C SER A 282 37.23 19.27 -15.92
N GLY A 283 37.68 18.03 -16.16
CA GLY A 283 38.61 17.32 -15.26
C GLY A 283 38.00 16.57 -14.07
N GLU A 284 36.66 16.54 -13.93
CA GLU A 284 35.95 15.67 -12.96
C GLU A 284 35.60 14.30 -13.57
N GLU A 285 35.79 13.22 -12.80
CA GLU A 285 35.39 11.86 -13.19
C GLU A 285 33.87 11.70 -13.11
N SER A 286 33.24 11.36 -14.23
CA SER A 286 31.80 11.05 -14.28
C SER A 286 31.56 9.57 -13.97
N ILE A 287 30.66 9.27 -13.03
CA ILE A 287 30.23 7.89 -12.76
C ILE A 287 29.34 7.44 -13.93
N ILE A 288 29.74 6.37 -14.62
CA ILE A 288 28.92 5.76 -15.67
C ILE A 288 28.15 4.57 -15.09
N MET A 289 26.86 4.55 -15.36
CA MET A 289 25.92 3.55 -14.89
C MET A 289 25.56 2.58 -16.02
N ALA A 290 25.47 1.29 -15.70
CA ALA A 290 24.87 0.26 -16.53
C ALA A 290 23.44 -0.02 -16.02
N GLY A 291 22.45 0.51 -16.74
CA GLY A 291 21.04 0.27 -16.48
C GLY A 291 20.53 -1.02 -17.11
N GLN A 292 19.75 -1.81 -16.37
CA GLN A 292 19.22 -3.08 -16.87
C GLN A 292 18.13 -2.86 -17.93
N VAL A 293 18.23 -3.58 -19.04
CA VAL A 293 17.20 -3.58 -20.10
C VAL A 293 16.62 -4.98 -20.25
N PRO A 294 15.28 -5.17 -20.16
CA PRO A 294 14.67 -6.45 -20.48
C PRO A 294 15.00 -6.87 -21.91
N TYR A 295 15.48 -8.10 -22.12
CA TYR A 295 15.99 -8.56 -23.43
C TYR A 295 14.95 -8.53 -24.56
N TRP A 296 13.66 -8.58 -24.23
CA TRP A 296 12.54 -8.56 -25.18
C TRP A 296 12.08 -7.15 -25.53
N LEU A 297 12.56 -6.12 -24.83
CA LEU A 297 12.12 -4.74 -24.99
C LEU A 297 12.97 -4.01 -26.03
N ASN A 298 12.31 -3.36 -26.99
CA ASN A 298 12.99 -2.41 -27.84
C ASN A 298 13.22 -1.07 -27.11
N ALA A 299 14.33 -0.98 -26.37
CA ALA A 299 14.71 0.23 -25.65
C ALA A 299 15.15 1.40 -26.55
N SER A 300 15.14 1.24 -27.88
CA SER A 300 15.43 2.33 -28.84
C SER A 300 14.27 3.30 -29.01
N LEU A 301 13.07 2.88 -28.60
CA LEU A 301 11.86 3.71 -28.61
C LEU A 301 11.89 4.62 -27.36
N HIS A 302 12.32 5.87 -27.54
CA HIS A 302 12.34 6.88 -26.48
C HIS A 302 11.41 8.05 -26.81
N GLY A 303 10.93 8.73 -25.77
CA GLY A 303 10.21 10.00 -25.90
C GLY A 303 8.73 9.96 -25.52
N THR A 304 7.97 10.90 -26.08
CA THR A 304 6.53 11.10 -25.78
C THR A 304 5.62 10.09 -26.47
N GLU A 305 6.08 9.47 -27.56
CA GLU A 305 5.29 8.52 -28.36
C GLU A 305 5.42 7.06 -27.89
N ALA A 306 6.42 6.75 -27.07
CA ALA A 306 6.66 5.41 -26.56
C ALA A 306 5.57 4.99 -25.54
N LYS A 307 4.98 3.81 -25.75
CA LYS A 307 4.00 3.22 -24.83
C LYS A 307 4.65 2.63 -23.58
N ILE A 308 5.88 2.12 -23.73
CA ILE A 308 6.69 1.56 -22.65
C ILE A 308 7.86 2.51 -22.38
N ASP A 309 8.00 2.91 -21.13
CA ASP A 309 9.08 3.77 -20.64
C ASP A 309 9.94 3.00 -19.65
N LEU A 310 11.24 2.86 -19.96
CA LEU A 310 12.23 2.28 -19.06
C LEU A 310 12.93 3.39 -18.27
N HIS A 311 12.89 3.29 -16.94
CA HIS A 311 13.54 4.22 -16.02
C HIS A 311 14.49 3.49 -15.10
N HIS A 312 15.62 4.12 -14.76
CA HIS A 312 16.57 3.56 -13.81
C HIS A 312 16.57 4.32 -12.49
N ASP A 313 16.68 3.61 -11.37
CA ASP A 313 16.72 4.17 -10.00
C ASP A 313 17.63 5.40 -9.86
N ALA A 314 18.83 5.36 -10.46
CA ALA A 314 19.76 6.48 -10.50
C ALA A 314 19.20 7.76 -11.15
N GLU A 315 18.30 7.66 -12.14
CA GLU A 315 17.72 8.78 -12.88
C GLU A 315 16.58 9.48 -12.12
N TYR A 316 15.88 8.80 -11.19
CA TYR A 316 14.66 9.34 -10.55
C TYR A 316 14.65 9.34 -9.02
N PHE A 317 15.60 8.70 -8.34
CA PHE A 317 15.70 8.76 -6.88
C PHE A 317 16.05 10.20 -6.43
N ARG A 318 15.13 10.83 -5.69
CA ARG A 318 15.23 12.22 -5.23
C ARG A 318 14.66 12.33 -3.82
N PRO A 319 15.40 12.90 -2.86
CA PRO A 319 14.86 13.13 -1.53
C PRO A 319 13.75 14.19 -1.60
N MET A 320 12.68 14.00 -0.82
CA MET A 320 11.61 15.00 -0.71
C MET A 320 12.11 16.22 0.06
N GLN A 321 11.92 17.41 -0.48
CA GLN A 321 12.26 18.65 0.21
C GLN A 321 11.51 18.78 1.55
N LEU A 322 12.17 19.33 2.57
CA LEU A 322 11.63 19.46 3.92
C LEU A 322 10.67 20.65 4.03
N SER A 323 9.70 20.58 4.95
CA SER A 323 8.73 21.65 5.18
C SER A 323 9.30 22.85 5.95
N ASP A 324 10.39 22.66 6.70
CA ASP A 324 11.04 23.70 7.48
C ASP A 324 11.94 24.55 6.56
N GLU A 325 11.62 25.84 6.41
CA GLU A 325 12.38 26.80 5.60
C GLU A 325 13.84 26.91 6.05
N LYS A 326 14.15 26.62 7.32
CA LYS A 326 15.52 26.67 7.86
C LYS A 326 16.34 25.41 7.56
N LYS A 327 15.70 24.34 7.07
CA LYS A 327 16.31 23.04 6.80
C LYS A 327 16.14 22.61 5.34
N GLN A 328 16.01 23.56 4.42
CA GLN A 328 15.88 23.23 3.01
C GLN A 328 17.11 22.45 2.52
N LEU A 329 16.88 21.33 1.85
CA LEU A 329 17.89 20.52 1.22
C LEU A 329 18.46 21.25 0.01
N SER A 330 19.78 21.31 -0.06
CA SER A 330 20.54 21.76 -1.23
C SER A 330 20.77 20.62 -2.22
N SER A 331 21.29 20.94 -3.41
CA SER A 331 21.71 19.89 -4.37
C SER A 331 22.85 19.03 -3.82
N ALA A 332 23.77 19.61 -3.04
CA ALA A 332 24.85 18.87 -2.40
C ALA A 332 24.33 17.88 -1.34
N ASP A 333 23.28 18.25 -0.58
CA ASP A 333 22.63 17.34 0.37
C ASP A 333 21.98 16.15 -0.36
N ALA A 334 21.34 16.42 -1.50
CA ALA A 334 20.79 15.36 -2.35
C ALA A 334 21.89 14.42 -2.86
N ASP A 335 23.02 14.95 -3.32
CA ASP A 335 24.15 14.14 -3.79
C ASP A 335 24.74 13.27 -2.68
N GLN A 336 24.90 13.83 -1.48
CA GLN A 336 25.37 13.09 -0.32
C GLN A 336 24.40 11.95 0.06
N TRP A 337 23.09 12.21 0.04
CA TRP A 337 22.08 11.18 0.27
C TRP A 337 22.11 10.09 -0.83
N ARG A 338 22.27 10.48 -2.11
CA ARG A 338 22.36 9.53 -3.23
C ARG A 338 23.55 8.60 -3.11
N GLN A 339 24.72 9.09 -2.71
CA GLN A 339 25.91 8.26 -2.47
C GLN A 339 25.67 7.14 -1.44
N GLN A 340 24.73 7.33 -0.51
CA GLN A 340 24.36 6.31 0.48
C GLN A 340 23.25 5.36 -0.01
N THR A 341 22.51 5.76 -1.04
CA THR A 341 21.27 5.13 -1.49
C THR A 341 21.42 4.29 -2.77
N ILE A 342 22.19 4.76 -3.77
CA ILE A 342 22.36 4.07 -5.07
C ILE A 342 23.72 3.36 -5.21
N PRO A 343 23.81 2.16 -5.81
CA PRO A 343 22.70 1.35 -6.33
C PRO A 343 21.80 0.75 -5.23
N SER A 344 20.54 0.48 -5.58
CA SER A 344 19.58 -0.18 -4.70
C SER A 344 19.31 -1.62 -5.12
N PHE A 345 19.06 -2.49 -4.13
CA PHE A 345 18.63 -3.89 -4.29
C PHE A 345 17.36 -4.16 -3.46
N ASN A 346 16.61 -3.11 -3.14
CA ASN A 346 15.49 -3.17 -2.22
C ASN A 346 14.24 -2.61 -2.88
N SER A 347 13.24 -3.47 -3.14
CA SER A 347 11.98 -3.05 -3.72
C SER A 347 11.27 -1.98 -2.88
N LEU A 348 11.39 -1.99 -1.55
CA LEU A 348 10.80 -0.95 -0.70
C LEU A 348 11.40 0.45 -0.97
N ALA A 349 12.65 0.52 -1.41
CA ALA A 349 13.29 1.78 -1.81
C ALA A 349 12.72 2.29 -3.15
N VAL A 350 12.46 1.38 -4.11
CA VAL A 350 11.78 1.72 -5.37
C VAL A 350 10.36 2.20 -5.09
N GLU A 351 9.59 1.47 -4.29
CA GLU A 351 8.23 1.84 -3.88
C GLU A 351 8.20 3.24 -3.22
N SER A 352 9.18 3.54 -2.35
CA SER A 352 9.27 4.83 -1.66
C SER A 352 9.76 5.97 -2.53
N GLN A 353 10.09 5.75 -3.81
CA GLN A 353 10.53 6.79 -4.73
C GLN A 353 9.59 6.98 -5.92
N LEU A 354 8.51 6.21 -6.04
CA LEU A 354 7.55 6.34 -7.14
C LEU A 354 6.81 7.68 -7.18
N PHE A 355 6.82 8.48 -6.11
CA PHE A 355 6.32 9.85 -6.18
C PHE A 355 7.14 10.75 -7.13
N ASN A 356 8.35 10.31 -7.50
CA ASN A 356 9.23 10.96 -8.48
C ASN A 356 9.06 10.40 -9.90
N LEU A 357 8.02 9.59 -10.17
CA LEU A 357 7.82 8.94 -11.47
C LEU A 357 7.94 9.95 -12.63
N PRO A 358 8.97 9.81 -13.49
CA PRO A 358 9.15 10.72 -14.60
C PRO A 358 8.10 10.49 -15.68
N ARG A 359 7.65 11.58 -16.32
CA ARG A 359 6.80 11.53 -17.53
C ARG A 359 5.49 10.74 -17.37
N ALA A 360 4.91 10.75 -16.16
CA ALA A 360 3.59 10.20 -15.90
C ALA A 360 2.54 10.88 -16.80
N SER A 361 1.74 10.07 -17.48
CA SER A 361 0.65 10.51 -18.35
C SER A 361 -0.70 10.55 -17.63
N SER A 362 -0.86 9.78 -16.55
CA SER A 362 -2.05 9.78 -15.67
C SER A 362 -1.71 10.15 -14.22
N ASP A 363 -2.71 10.65 -13.48
CA ASP A 363 -2.63 10.87 -12.04
C ASP A 363 -2.82 9.56 -11.27
N GLN A 364 -3.37 8.54 -11.93
CA GLN A 364 -3.67 7.23 -11.35
C GLN A 364 -2.62 6.23 -11.82
N LEU A 365 -2.06 5.48 -10.89
CA LEU A 365 -1.08 4.43 -11.17
C LEU A 365 -1.64 3.07 -10.77
N LEU A 366 -1.35 2.06 -11.57
CA LEU A 366 -1.42 0.66 -11.17
C LEU A 366 0.01 0.18 -10.91
N TYR A 367 0.36 -0.08 -9.66
CA TYR A 367 1.64 -0.71 -9.34
C TYR A 367 1.52 -2.23 -9.41
N LEU A 368 2.50 -2.85 -10.07
CA LEU A 368 2.67 -4.29 -10.16
C LEU A 368 4.12 -4.67 -9.81
N ASN A 369 4.27 -5.80 -9.14
CA ASN A 369 5.51 -6.57 -9.25
C ASN A 369 5.44 -7.39 -10.56
N ASP A 370 6.59 -7.89 -11.01
CA ASP A 370 6.68 -8.80 -12.15
C ASP A 370 5.91 -10.12 -11.94
N ASP A 371 5.76 -10.58 -10.70
CA ASP A 371 5.00 -11.79 -10.34
C ASP A 371 3.47 -11.61 -10.29
N PHE A 372 2.93 -10.44 -10.67
CA PHE A 372 1.49 -10.16 -10.67
C PHE A 372 0.85 -10.30 -12.05
N PHE A 373 -0.26 -11.02 -12.13
CA PHE A 373 -0.97 -11.30 -13.37
C PHE A 373 -2.45 -10.97 -13.29
N THR A 374 -3.03 -10.59 -14.43
CA THR A 374 -4.46 -10.33 -14.59
C THR A 374 -5.10 -11.36 -15.54
N MET A 375 -6.16 -12.03 -15.09
CA MET A 375 -6.71 -13.20 -15.80
C MET A 375 -7.95 -12.90 -16.65
N VAL A 376 -8.67 -11.83 -16.31
CA VAL A 376 -9.96 -11.49 -16.93
C VAL A 376 -10.01 -10.01 -17.35
N PRO A 377 -10.88 -9.61 -18.27
CA PRO A 377 -11.04 -8.21 -18.64
C PRO A 377 -11.53 -7.35 -17.46
N ASN A 378 -10.86 -6.22 -17.22
CA ASN A 378 -11.20 -5.25 -16.17
C ASN A 378 -11.71 -3.93 -16.77
N SER A 379 -12.32 -3.09 -15.94
CA SER A 379 -12.56 -1.67 -16.23
C SER A 379 -11.63 -0.80 -15.36
N VAL A 380 -11.46 0.47 -15.72
CA VAL A 380 -10.65 1.40 -14.91
C VAL A 380 -11.22 1.55 -13.49
N SER A 381 -12.55 1.50 -13.36
CA SER A 381 -13.25 1.53 -12.07
C SER A 381 -12.98 0.32 -11.18
N ASP A 382 -12.40 -0.77 -11.68
CA ASP A 382 -11.87 -1.84 -10.82
C ASP A 382 -10.63 -1.39 -10.00
N LEU A 383 -10.00 -0.28 -10.41
CA LEU A 383 -8.80 0.31 -9.82
C LEU A 383 -9.02 1.70 -9.23
N THR A 384 -9.74 2.57 -9.93
CA THR A 384 -9.93 3.98 -9.59
C THR A 384 -11.12 4.55 -10.34
N SER A 385 -11.83 5.52 -9.76
CA SER A 385 -12.96 6.18 -10.39
C SER A 385 -12.85 7.70 -10.24
N PRO A 386 -13.13 8.50 -11.29
CA PRO A 386 -13.26 9.95 -11.16
C PRO A 386 -14.40 10.38 -10.22
N LEU A 387 -15.32 9.47 -9.90
CA LEU A 387 -16.45 9.73 -9.01
C LEU A 387 -16.13 9.45 -7.53
N PHE A 388 -15.28 8.44 -7.27
CA PHE A 388 -15.07 7.86 -5.94
C PHE A 388 -13.61 7.81 -5.48
N GLY A 389 -12.66 8.18 -6.35
CA GLY A 389 -11.24 8.13 -6.08
C GLY A 389 -10.64 6.73 -6.24
N THR A 390 -9.47 6.53 -5.62
CA THR A 390 -8.69 5.29 -5.74
C THR A 390 -9.34 4.13 -4.98
N VAL A 391 -9.26 2.92 -5.54
CA VAL A 391 -9.76 1.70 -4.91
C VAL A 391 -8.65 1.01 -4.13
N ILE A 392 -8.75 1.04 -2.80
CA ILE A 392 -7.84 0.38 -1.87
C ILE A 392 -8.37 -1.02 -1.59
N LYS A 393 -7.58 -2.04 -1.93
CA LYS A 393 -7.93 -3.45 -1.71
C LYS A 393 -7.31 -3.94 -0.41
N SER A 394 -8.14 -4.14 0.60
CA SER A 394 -7.69 -4.53 1.93
C SER A 394 -8.36 -5.81 2.41
N ASP A 395 -7.61 -6.61 3.17
CA ASP A 395 -8.09 -7.81 3.81
C ASP A 395 -8.34 -7.56 5.30
N THR A 396 -9.61 -7.62 5.69
CA THR A 396 -10.06 -7.40 7.06
C THR A 396 -10.37 -8.70 7.80
N ARG A 397 -9.88 -9.85 7.32
CA ARG A 397 -9.98 -11.11 8.07
C ARG A 397 -9.25 -10.96 9.40
N PHE A 398 -9.69 -11.70 10.43
CA PHE A 398 -9.23 -11.54 11.82
C PHE A 398 -7.69 -11.55 12.00
N PHE A 399 -6.95 -12.30 11.16
CA PHE A 399 -5.49 -12.41 11.22
C PHE A 399 -4.74 -11.47 10.27
N SER A 400 -5.45 -10.62 9.54
CA SER A 400 -4.91 -9.71 8.52
C SER A 400 -4.80 -8.27 9.02
N PHE A 401 -4.62 -8.08 10.32
CA PHE A 401 -4.42 -6.75 10.93
C PHE A 401 -3.01 -6.59 11.45
N TYR A 402 -2.41 -5.44 11.17
CA TYR A 402 -1.06 -5.09 11.63
C TYR A 402 -1.10 -4.08 12.76
N ARG A 403 -0.41 -4.42 13.84
CA ARG A 403 -0.20 -3.52 14.98
C ARG A 403 0.98 -2.58 14.69
N PRO A 404 0.80 -1.25 14.83
CA PRO A 404 1.88 -0.29 14.73
C PRO A 404 3.07 -0.63 15.63
N SER A 405 4.29 -0.49 15.10
CA SER A 405 5.52 -0.70 15.88
C SER A 405 6.67 0.15 15.35
N GLU A 406 7.31 0.90 16.25
CA GLU A 406 8.52 1.68 15.96
C GLU A 406 9.70 0.78 15.59
N HIS A 407 9.86 -0.29 16.37
CA HIS A 407 10.90 -1.30 16.25
C HIS A 407 10.26 -2.70 16.15
N PRO A 408 9.80 -3.10 14.95
CA PRO A 408 9.13 -4.38 14.77
C PRO A 408 10.06 -5.53 15.18
N PHE A 409 9.64 -6.33 16.16
CA PHE A 409 10.43 -7.48 16.67
C PHE A 409 10.79 -8.48 15.56
N GLN A 410 9.95 -8.63 14.52
CA GLN A 410 10.23 -9.41 13.32
C GLN A 410 11.56 -9.06 12.65
N ARG A 411 12.03 -7.80 12.79
CA ARG A 411 13.34 -7.37 12.30
C ARG A 411 14.50 -8.17 12.89
N LEU A 412 14.31 -8.79 14.06
CA LEU A 412 15.35 -9.57 14.74
C LEU A 412 15.46 -11.03 14.25
N TRP A 413 14.37 -11.62 13.73
CA TRP A 413 14.31 -13.07 13.48
C TRP A 413 13.67 -13.48 12.13
N ASN A 414 12.86 -12.62 11.50
CA ASN A 414 12.35 -12.82 10.14
C ASN A 414 12.19 -11.47 9.41
N PRO A 415 13.31 -10.83 9.05
CA PRO A 415 13.30 -9.43 8.62
C PRO A 415 12.95 -9.27 7.13
N ALA A 416 12.88 -10.37 6.38
CA ALA A 416 12.75 -10.41 4.92
C ALA A 416 11.33 -10.13 4.38
N GLY A 417 10.29 -10.18 5.21
CA GLY A 417 8.91 -9.92 4.78
C GLY A 417 8.57 -8.44 4.66
N GLU A 418 7.45 -8.10 4.02
CA GLU A 418 6.94 -6.72 3.99
C GLU A 418 6.36 -6.28 5.34
N GLU A 419 6.09 -7.25 6.23
CA GLU A 419 5.52 -7.04 7.56
C GLU A 419 6.29 -6.02 8.41
N VAL A 420 7.63 -6.02 8.36
CA VAL A 420 8.44 -5.04 9.10
C VAL A 420 8.13 -3.63 8.62
N GLY A 421 8.11 -3.43 7.30
CA GLY A 421 7.80 -2.14 6.68
C GLY A 421 6.36 -1.70 6.93
N ILE A 422 5.40 -2.63 6.92
CA ILE A 422 3.98 -2.36 7.22
C ILE A 422 3.81 -1.87 8.66
N LYS A 423 4.41 -2.55 9.64
CA LYS A 423 4.29 -2.15 11.05
C LYS A 423 4.96 -0.80 11.33
N ARG A 424 6.08 -0.53 10.67
CA ARG A 424 6.76 0.76 10.73
C ARG A 424 5.91 1.86 10.08
N ALA A 425 5.34 1.62 8.91
CA ALA A 425 4.43 2.56 8.23
C ALA A 425 3.21 2.91 9.09
N ALA A 426 2.56 1.89 9.68
CA ALA A 426 1.44 2.09 10.60
C ALA A 426 1.82 2.92 11.83
N TRP A 427 3.05 2.76 12.34
CA TRP A 427 3.55 3.57 13.45
C TRP A 427 3.79 5.03 13.07
N ILE A 428 4.40 5.30 11.90
CA ILE A 428 4.61 6.66 11.38
C ILE A 428 3.26 7.36 11.20
N LEU A 429 2.29 6.69 10.57
CA LEU A 429 0.92 7.23 10.45
C LEU A 429 0.33 7.55 11.82
N GLY A 430 0.43 6.62 12.78
CA GLY A 430 -0.11 6.79 14.13
C GLY A 430 0.61 7.81 15.01
N GLN A 431 1.78 8.33 14.61
CA GLN A 431 2.38 9.49 15.29
C GLN A 431 1.64 10.79 14.94
N ARG A 432 1.10 10.88 13.73
CA ARG A 432 0.31 12.03 13.28
C ARG A 432 -1.19 11.87 13.52
N PHE A 433 -1.73 10.73 13.13
CA PHE A 433 -3.15 10.37 13.17
C PHE A 433 -3.47 9.46 14.37
N PRO A 434 -4.74 9.09 14.63
CA PRO A 434 -5.06 8.17 15.70
C PRO A 434 -4.32 6.83 15.55
N MET A 435 -3.60 6.44 16.59
CA MET A 435 -2.87 5.18 16.63
C MET A 435 -3.85 4.00 16.65
N ARG A 436 -3.90 3.23 15.56
CA ARG A 436 -4.82 2.07 15.42
C ARG A 436 -4.19 0.89 14.68
N THR A 437 -4.78 -0.29 14.84
CA THR A 437 -4.44 -1.47 14.03
C THR A 437 -5.04 -1.33 12.64
N LEU A 438 -4.23 -1.53 11.61
CA LEU A 438 -4.64 -1.31 10.23
C LEU A 438 -4.78 -2.64 9.48
N PRO A 439 -5.82 -2.81 8.64
CA PRO A 439 -5.95 -3.98 7.77
C PRO A 439 -4.78 -4.10 6.80
N TYR A 440 -4.49 -5.34 6.41
CA TYR A 440 -3.52 -5.64 5.37
C TYR A 440 -4.01 -5.14 4.01
N ILE A 441 -3.11 -4.61 3.19
CA ILE A 441 -3.39 -4.32 1.79
C ILE A 441 -2.89 -5.50 0.97
N THR A 442 -3.78 -6.11 0.19
CA THR A 442 -3.53 -7.41 -0.47
C THR A 442 -2.32 -7.36 -1.41
N HIS A 443 -1.59 -8.48 -1.50
CA HIS A 443 -0.40 -8.64 -2.35
C HIS A 443 -0.76 -8.97 -3.81
N HIS A 444 -1.41 -8.02 -4.47
CA HIS A 444 -1.90 -8.08 -5.85
C HIS A 444 -1.80 -6.66 -6.45
N PRO A 445 -2.09 -6.43 -7.75
CA PRO A 445 -1.97 -5.10 -8.35
C PRO A 445 -2.64 -3.99 -7.52
N ARG A 446 -1.83 -2.99 -7.15
CA ARG A 446 -2.18 -1.93 -6.18
C ARG A 446 -2.50 -0.64 -6.91
N SER A 447 -3.68 -0.08 -6.67
CA SER A 447 -4.06 1.23 -7.18
C SER A 447 -3.42 2.33 -6.33
N LEU A 448 -2.81 3.33 -6.98
CA LEU A 448 -2.19 4.47 -6.33
C LEU A 448 -2.66 5.76 -7.02
N SER A 449 -2.77 6.84 -6.24
CA SER A 449 -2.90 8.20 -6.79
C SER A 449 -1.54 8.87 -6.67
N LEU A 450 -0.92 9.22 -7.79
CA LEU A 450 0.40 9.87 -7.82
C LEU A 450 0.40 11.19 -7.04
N PRO A 451 -0.60 12.09 -7.18
CA PRO A 451 -0.71 13.27 -6.35
C PRO A 451 -0.73 12.96 -4.85
N LEU A 452 -1.49 11.94 -4.42
CA LEU A 452 -1.65 11.62 -3.00
C LEU A 452 -0.46 10.82 -2.43
N LEU A 453 0.23 10.03 -3.26
CA LEU A 453 1.51 9.40 -2.91
C LEU A 453 2.58 10.48 -2.69
N LYS A 454 2.62 11.50 -3.54
CA LYS A 454 3.51 12.66 -3.37
C LYS A 454 3.18 13.43 -2.09
N GLU A 455 1.91 13.62 -1.76
CA GLU A 455 1.52 14.24 -0.48
C GLU A 455 1.92 13.44 0.75
N ALA A 456 1.82 12.11 0.68
CA ALA A 456 2.31 11.25 1.76
C ALA A 456 3.83 11.44 1.95
N ALA A 457 4.60 11.51 0.85
CA ALA A 457 6.02 11.82 0.91
C ALA A 457 6.30 13.24 1.42
N GLN A 458 5.51 14.25 1.03
CA GLN A 458 5.62 15.62 1.51
C GLN A 458 5.33 15.76 3.01
N THR A 459 4.41 14.94 3.52
CA THR A 459 4.05 14.88 4.94
C THR A 459 5.10 14.14 5.77
N PHE A 460 5.69 13.06 5.23
CA PHE A 460 6.67 12.22 5.92
C PHE A 460 8.01 12.10 5.15
N PRO A 461 8.70 13.21 4.86
CA PRO A 461 9.83 13.22 3.92
C PRO A 461 10.99 12.34 4.39
N GLU A 462 11.26 12.33 5.69
CA GLU A 462 12.31 11.49 6.28
C GLU A 462 11.96 10.00 6.20
N ALA A 463 10.70 9.60 6.41
CA ALA A 463 10.32 8.19 6.34
C ALA A 463 10.51 7.61 4.92
N PHE A 464 10.19 8.38 3.89
CA PHE A 464 10.39 8.00 2.49
C PHE A 464 11.88 7.99 2.11
N SER A 465 12.65 9.00 2.52
CA SER A 465 14.08 9.13 2.20
C SER A 465 14.97 8.17 3.00
N ASN A 466 14.61 7.85 4.24
CA ASN A 466 15.34 6.87 5.06
C ASN A 466 15.14 5.43 4.56
N THR A 467 14.04 5.16 3.86
CA THR A 467 13.75 3.83 3.33
C THR A 467 14.75 3.43 2.24
N THR A 468 15.27 4.38 1.47
CA THR A 468 16.24 4.13 0.40
C THR A 468 17.66 3.89 0.90
N LEU A 469 18.00 4.33 2.12
CA LEU A 469 19.29 4.06 2.75
C LEU A 469 19.54 2.56 2.93
N ALA A 470 18.47 1.77 3.04
CA ALA A 470 18.54 0.32 2.99
C ALA A 470 18.70 -0.16 1.55
N ARG A 471 19.96 -0.29 1.11
CA ARG A 471 20.32 -0.88 -0.18
C ARG A 471 19.82 -2.33 -0.29
N PHE A 472 19.92 -3.07 0.81
CA PHE A 472 19.40 -4.42 0.92
C PHE A 472 18.20 -4.46 1.85
N ARG A 473 17.25 -5.35 1.55
CA ARG A 473 16.08 -5.53 2.40
C ARG A 473 16.50 -5.90 3.82
N ALA A 474 15.98 -5.14 4.77
CA ALA A 474 16.17 -5.35 6.19
C ALA A 474 17.63 -5.25 6.70
N GLN A 475 18.44 -4.45 6.00
CA GLN A 475 19.75 -4.01 6.46
C GLN A 475 19.67 -3.42 7.88
N LYS A 476 20.59 -3.81 8.77
CA LYS A 476 20.49 -3.52 10.22
C LYS A 476 21.08 -2.16 10.58
N GLU A 477 22.06 -1.71 9.81
CA GLU A 477 22.88 -0.52 10.06
C GLU A 477 22.14 0.79 9.77
N VAL A 478 20.98 0.71 9.12
CA VAL A 478 20.20 1.85 8.63
C VAL A 478 18.82 1.89 9.29
N PRO A 479 18.09 3.01 9.18
CA PRO A 479 16.74 3.12 9.72
C PRO A 479 15.79 2.03 9.18
N THR A 480 14.74 1.72 9.95
CA THR A 480 13.73 0.76 9.51
C THR A 480 12.96 1.32 8.31
N SER A 481 13.03 0.64 7.16
CA SER A 481 12.23 0.95 5.97
C SER A 481 10.73 0.92 6.26
N ILE A 482 9.96 1.78 5.59
CA ILE A 482 8.49 1.68 5.52
C ILE A 482 8.07 0.85 4.31
N GLN A 483 6.83 0.38 4.30
CA GLN A 483 6.14 -0.03 3.08
C GLN A 483 5.32 1.18 2.61
N ALA A 484 5.73 1.78 1.48
CA ALA A 484 5.27 3.12 1.08
C ALA A 484 3.81 3.14 0.63
N PHE A 485 3.34 2.11 -0.08
CA PHE A 485 1.97 2.05 -0.58
C PHE A 485 0.94 1.84 0.52
N PHE A 486 1.31 1.10 1.56
CA PHE A 486 0.54 0.89 2.77
C PHE A 486 0.40 2.20 3.51
N LEU A 487 1.52 2.92 3.69
CA LEU A 487 1.50 4.25 4.29
C LEU A 487 0.58 5.18 3.49
N ALA A 488 0.78 5.28 2.18
CA ALA A 488 0.02 6.19 1.31
C ALA A 488 -1.47 5.84 1.25
N SER A 489 -1.84 4.55 1.20
CA SER A 489 -3.25 4.13 1.15
C SER A 489 -4.01 4.53 2.42
N TRP A 490 -3.46 4.24 3.60
CA TRP A 490 -4.10 4.62 4.86
C TRP A 490 -3.97 6.12 5.16
N TYR A 491 -2.95 6.79 4.62
CA TYR A 491 -2.84 8.26 4.62
C TYR A 491 -4.05 8.92 3.97
N ILE A 492 -4.51 8.45 2.80
CA ILE A 492 -5.68 9.01 2.09
C ILE A 492 -6.92 8.97 3.00
N ILE A 493 -7.15 7.85 3.67
CA ILE A 493 -8.33 7.64 4.52
C ILE A 493 -8.31 8.56 5.75
N GLU A 494 -7.15 8.69 6.40
CA GLU A 494 -7.00 9.59 7.55
C GLU A 494 -7.01 11.07 7.14
N ARG A 495 -6.54 11.43 5.94
CA ARG A 495 -6.67 12.78 5.37
C ARG A 495 -8.12 13.14 5.03
N HIS A 496 -8.91 12.18 4.54
CA HIS A 496 -10.34 12.38 4.34
C HIS A 496 -11.05 12.69 5.67
N ARG A 497 -10.73 11.93 6.73
CA ARG A 497 -11.23 12.20 8.09
C ARG A 497 -10.80 13.58 8.60
N GLU A 498 -9.54 13.95 8.39
CA GLU A 498 -9.00 15.27 8.73
C GLU A 498 -9.76 16.40 8.02
N ALA A 499 -10.00 16.26 6.71
CA ALA A 499 -10.76 17.20 5.90
C ALA A 499 -12.21 17.39 6.37
N LEU A 500 -12.91 16.29 6.70
CA LEU A 500 -14.27 16.33 7.26
C LEU A 500 -14.31 17.11 8.57
N LEU A 501 -13.42 16.76 9.52
CA LEU A 501 -13.37 17.40 10.83
C LEU A 501 -12.94 18.86 10.73
N TRP A 502 -11.99 19.20 9.87
CA TRP A 502 -11.52 20.56 9.69
C TRP A 502 -12.61 21.44 9.10
N SER A 503 -13.32 20.95 8.08
CA SER A 503 -14.43 21.67 7.43
C SER A 503 -15.53 22.02 8.43
N TRP A 504 -15.83 21.10 9.35
CA TRP A 504 -16.84 21.32 10.38
C TRP A 504 -16.33 22.24 11.50
N ILE A 505 -15.18 21.94 12.10
CA ILE A 505 -14.68 22.64 13.28
C ILE A 505 -14.16 24.03 12.92
N VAL A 506 -13.27 24.12 11.94
CA VAL A 506 -12.52 25.34 11.63
C VAL A 506 -13.31 26.19 10.65
N ALA A 507 -13.70 25.65 9.50
CA ALA A 507 -14.35 26.45 8.46
C ALA A 507 -15.79 26.83 8.80
N LYS A 508 -16.63 25.86 9.21
CA LYS A 508 -18.05 26.11 9.50
C LYS A 508 -18.24 26.83 10.83
N TRP A 509 -17.73 26.28 11.93
CA TRP A 509 -18.00 26.81 13.27
C TRP A 509 -16.99 27.85 13.76
N GLY A 510 -15.71 27.69 13.43
CA GLY A 510 -14.68 28.69 13.72
C GLY A 510 -14.84 29.95 12.87
N GLY A 511 -15.17 29.77 11.59
CA GLY A 511 -15.34 30.85 10.62
C GLY A 511 -14.11 31.77 10.54
N ILE A 512 -14.31 33.00 10.08
CA ILE A 512 -13.26 34.03 9.99
C ILE A 512 -12.72 34.41 11.38
N GLY A 513 -13.58 34.37 12.41
CA GLY A 513 -13.20 34.73 13.78
C GLY A 513 -12.24 33.73 14.44
N GLY A 514 -12.16 32.49 13.94
CA GLY A 514 -11.23 31.46 14.43
C GLY A 514 -11.42 31.05 15.89
N LYS A 515 -12.54 31.39 16.51
CA LYS A 515 -12.82 31.21 17.94
C LYS A 515 -14.14 30.48 18.17
N LEU A 516 -14.14 29.59 19.17
CA LEU A 516 -15.29 28.81 19.61
C LEU A 516 -15.66 29.23 21.04
N SER A 517 -16.68 30.08 21.15
CA SER A 517 -17.25 30.48 22.45
C SER A 517 -18.03 29.32 23.09
N SER A 518 -18.31 29.41 24.39
CA SER A 518 -19.22 28.47 25.07
C SER A 518 -20.57 28.33 24.37
N LYS A 519 -21.13 29.43 23.85
CA LYS A 519 -22.38 29.43 23.07
C LYS A 519 -22.23 28.69 21.74
N THR A 520 -21.10 28.90 21.04
CA THR A 520 -20.78 28.20 19.79
C THR A 520 -20.66 26.71 20.03
N LYS A 521 -19.96 26.28 21.08
CA LYS A 521 -19.80 24.86 21.45
C LYS A 521 -21.13 24.20 21.81
N GLN A 522 -22.03 24.91 22.49
CA GLN A 522 -23.39 24.43 22.74
C GLN A 522 -24.16 24.25 21.44
N ALA A 523 -24.07 25.20 20.50
CA ALA A 523 -24.72 25.06 19.19
C ALA A 523 -24.14 23.90 18.36
N MET A 524 -22.81 23.71 18.39
CA MET A 524 -22.14 22.54 17.79
C MET A 524 -22.70 21.23 18.39
N TRP A 525 -22.88 21.19 19.70
CA TRP A 525 -23.43 20.02 20.39
C TRP A 525 -24.90 19.77 20.04
N GLU A 526 -25.71 20.83 19.98
CA GLU A 526 -27.10 20.77 19.54
C GLU A 526 -27.25 20.21 18.12
N GLU A 527 -26.31 20.54 17.22
CA GLU A 527 -26.29 19.97 15.85
C GLU A 527 -26.03 18.46 15.87
N LEU A 528 -25.17 17.97 16.77
CA LEU A 528 -24.86 16.53 16.90
C LEU A 528 -25.99 15.75 17.59
N SER A 529 -26.55 16.31 18.67
CA SER A 529 -27.49 15.62 19.54
C SER A 529 -28.95 15.76 19.09
N GLY A 530 -29.26 16.81 18.32
CA GLY A 530 -30.62 17.23 17.99
C GLY A 530 -31.43 17.73 19.19
N SER A 531 -30.82 17.89 20.37
CA SER A 531 -31.51 18.25 21.62
C SER A 531 -30.64 19.10 22.55
N ARG A 532 -31.23 20.13 23.15
CA ARG A 532 -30.55 21.00 24.13
C ARG A 532 -30.35 20.29 25.47
N GLY A 533 -29.19 20.49 26.09
CA GLY A 533 -28.94 20.11 27.49
C GLY A 533 -28.64 18.62 27.76
N LEU A 534 -28.47 17.79 26.72
CA LEU A 534 -27.98 16.41 26.89
C LEU A 534 -26.48 16.43 27.21
N GLU A 535 -26.04 15.75 28.27
CA GLU A 535 -24.60 15.61 28.58
C GLU A 535 -23.95 14.51 27.74
N ASP A 536 -24.64 13.38 27.59
CA ASP A 536 -24.17 12.21 26.85
C ASP A 536 -25.06 11.98 25.62
N LEU A 537 -24.43 11.61 24.51
CA LEU A 537 -25.07 11.28 23.24
C LEU A 537 -24.68 9.88 22.80
N GLU A 538 -25.67 9.01 22.62
CA GLU A 538 -25.45 7.70 22.01
C GLU A 538 -25.52 7.80 20.49
N VAL A 539 -24.42 7.49 19.82
CA VAL A 539 -24.32 7.52 18.36
C VAL A 539 -24.58 6.12 17.83
N THR A 540 -25.65 6.01 17.03
CA THR A 540 -26.01 4.80 16.30
C THR A 540 -25.36 4.79 14.92
N ARG A 541 -25.15 3.61 14.35
CA ARG A 541 -24.70 3.44 12.96
C ARG A 541 -25.60 4.25 12.01
N PRO A 542 -25.06 5.11 11.13
CA PRO A 542 -25.86 5.83 10.14
C PRO A 542 -26.39 4.85 9.08
N VAL A 543 -27.58 5.16 8.55
CA VAL A 543 -28.20 4.44 7.42
C VAL A 543 -28.03 5.28 6.17
N ARG A 544 -27.42 4.72 5.13
CA ARG A 544 -26.98 5.39 3.91
C ARG A 544 -27.62 4.78 2.67
N LYS A 545 -27.63 5.48 1.54
CA LYS A 545 -28.12 4.95 0.24
C LYS A 545 -27.02 4.77 -0.81
N SER A 546 -25.77 5.05 -0.42
CA SER A 546 -24.64 5.19 -1.33
C SER A 546 -24.45 3.98 -2.24
N ARG A 547 -24.65 2.73 -1.77
CA ARG A 547 -24.52 1.53 -2.63
C ARG A 547 -25.46 1.52 -3.84
N ASP A 548 -26.70 1.97 -3.67
CA ASP A 548 -27.70 1.99 -4.76
C ASP A 548 -27.42 3.19 -5.69
N GLU A 549 -27.19 4.36 -5.08
CA GLU A 549 -26.92 5.62 -5.79
C GLU A 549 -25.58 5.58 -6.57
N ASP A 550 -24.58 4.87 -6.08
CA ASP A 550 -23.27 4.69 -6.73
C ASP A 550 -23.42 4.02 -8.09
N LYS A 551 -24.29 3.01 -8.19
CA LYS A 551 -24.53 2.28 -9.44
C LYS A 551 -25.18 3.18 -10.49
N GLU A 552 -26.17 3.98 -10.07
CA GLU A 552 -26.85 4.95 -10.94
C GLU A 552 -25.90 6.07 -11.38
N ALA A 553 -25.00 6.51 -10.48
CA ALA A 553 -24.03 7.55 -10.77
C ALA A 553 -23.03 7.15 -11.87
N PHE A 554 -22.58 5.89 -11.91
CA PHE A 554 -21.73 5.40 -12.99
C PHE A 554 -22.40 5.55 -14.37
N GLU A 555 -23.65 5.11 -14.48
CA GLU A 555 -24.42 5.20 -15.72
C GLU A 555 -24.67 6.67 -16.12
N ALA A 556 -25.13 7.49 -15.17
CA ALA A 556 -25.44 8.90 -15.43
C ALA A 556 -24.20 9.75 -15.79
N ALA A 557 -23.02 9.39 -15.27
CA ALA A 557 -21.76 10.05 -15.58
C ALA A 557 -21.07 9.52 -16.85
N GLY A 558 -21.58 8.45 -17.46
CA GLY A 558 -20.91 7.78 -18.58
C GLY A 558 -19.58 7.13 -18.18
N VAL A 559 -19.41 6.78 -16.90
CA VAL A 559 -18.21 6.14 -16.36
C VAL A 559 -18.45 4.62 -16.31
N PRO A 560 -17.59 3.78 -16.91
CA PRO A 560 -17.75 2.33 -16.83
C PRO A 560 -17.73 1.84 -15.37
N ALA A 561 -18.75 1.11 -14.94
CA ALA A 561 -18.78 0.50 -13.62
C ALA A 561 -17.65 -0.54 -13.43
N PRO A 562 -17.22 -0.86 -12.18
CA PRO A 562 -16.28 -1.95 -11.92
C PRO A 562 -16.85 -3.29 -12.42
N LYS A 563 -16.01 -4.12 -13.04
CA LYS A 563 -16.42 -5.44 -13.56
C LYS A 563 -16.21 -6.55 -12.55
N ASN A 564 -15.09 -6.52 -11.84
CA ASN A 564 -14.62 -7.63 -11.01
C ASN A 564 -14.39 -7.23 -9.54
N THR A 565 -14.28 -5.94 -9.25
CA THR A 565 -14.11 -5.41 -7.90
C THR A 565 -15.46 -5.03 -7.29
N GLU A 566 -15.78 -5.62 -6.13
CA GLU A 566 -16.92 -5.19 -5.33
C GLU A 566 -16.52 -4.02 -4.43
N TYR A 567 -17.27 -2.91 -4.51
CA TYR A 567 -17.08 -1.76 -3.62
C TYR A 567 -17.74 -2.05 -2.28
N SER A 568 -16.92 -2.22 -1.25
CA SER A 568 -17.36 -2.56 0.11
C SER A 568 -17.69 -1.33 0.95
N PHE A 569 -17.01 -0.21 0.68
CA PHE A 569 -17.20 1.06 1.39
C PHE A 569 -16.72 2.21 0.50
N SER A 570 -17.46 3.32 0.49
CA SER A 570 -17.08 4.57 -0.19
C SER A 570 -16.80 5.65 0.85
N SER A 571 -15.85 6.55 0.62
CA SER A 571 -15.59 7.68 1.52
C SER A 571 -16.81 8.61 1.71
N GLN A 572 -17.78 8.56 0.80
CA GLN A 572 -19.09 9.22 0.94
C GLN A 572 -19.85 8.78 2.21
N ASP A 573 -19.58 7.56 2.67
CA ASP A 573 -20.14 6.97 3.88
C ASP A 573 -19.32 7.29 5.14
N GLY A 574 -18.32 8.16 5.04
CA GLY A 574 -17.55 8.66 6.16
C GLY A 574 -16.19 8.00 6.31
N HIS A 575 -15.89 7.53 7.53
CA HIS A 575 -14.58 7.04 7.90
C HIS A 575 -14.59 5.55 8.24
N ALA A 576 -14.08 4.73 7.31
CA ALA A 576 -14.23 3.28 7.34
C ALA A 576 -13.55 2.62 8.56
N LEU A 577 -12.37 3.13 8.93
CA LEU A 577 -11.55 2.54 10.00
C LEU A 577 -12.25 2.61 11.37
N SER A 578 -13.02 3.66 11.63
CA SER A 578 -13.79 3.77 12.88
C SER A 578 -14.80 2.63 13.03
N TYR A 579 -15.42 2.21 11.93
CA TYR A 579 -16.36 1.10 11.98
C TYR A 579 -15.69 -0.24 12.26
N LEU A 580 -14.44 -0.43 11.83
CA LEU A 580 -13.67 -1.61 12.19
C LEU A 580 -13.34 -1.62 13.69
N ASP A 581 -13.09 -0.45 14.29
CA ASP A 581 -12.85 -0.31 15.73
C ASP A 581 -14.12 -0.55 16.56
N TRP A 582 -15.31 -0.24 16.01
CA TRP A 582 -16.61 -0.39 16.68
C TRP A 582 -17.31 -1.72 16.44
N SER A 583 -16.95 -2.43 15.37
CA SER A 583 -17.63 -3.68 14.98
C SER A 583 -16.89 -4.91 15.47
N TRP A 584 -17.64 -5.91 15.89
CA TRP A 584 -17.04 -7.21 16.18
C TRP A 584 -16.64 -7.88 14.87
N PRO A 585 -15.48 -8.58 14.76
CA PRO A 585 -15.00 -9.13 13.48
C PRO A 585 -15.99 -10.06 12.77
N TRP A 586 -16.90 -10.69 13.52
CA TRP A 586 -17.94 -11.59 13.02
C TRP A 586 -19.18 -10.87 12.48
N GLN A 587 -19.29 -9.56 12.73
CA GLN A 587 -20.34 -8.67 12.21
C GLN A 587 -19.90 -7.97 10.91
N CYS A 588 -18.61 -8.01 10.58
CA CYS A 588 -18.11 -7.58 9.29
C CYS A 588 -18.66 -8.49 8.19
N THR A 589 -19.07 -7.91 7.06
CA THR A 589 -19.55 -8.67 5.90
C THR A 589 -18.41 -9.52 5.31
N ARG A 590 -18.71 -10.39 4.33
CA ARG A 590 -17.69 -11.17 3.61
C ARG A 590 -16.57 -10.29 3.00
N ASN A 591 -16.86 -9.02 2.73
CA ASN A 591 -15.91 -8.05 2.16
C ASN A 591 -15.38 -7.04 3.19
N GLY A 592 -15.64 -7.27 4.48
CA GLY A 592 -14.88 -6.69 5.57
C GLY A 592 -15.40 -5.43 6.23
N TYR A 593 -16.07 -4.58 5.47
CA TYR A 593 -16.62 -3.31 5.95
C TYR A 593 -18.12 -3.43 6.25
N PRO A 594 -18.68 -2.60 7.15
CA PRO A 594 -20.10 -2.64 7.44
C PRO A 594 -20.89 -2.20 6.21
N ASP A 595 -21.98 -2.90 5.93
CA ASP A 595 -23.00 -2.39 5.01
C ASP A 595 -23.85 -1.35 5.76
N LEU A 596 -23.94 -0.15 5.20
CA LEU A 596 -24.73 0.96 5.74
C LEU A 596 -26.05 1.15 5.00
N SER A 597 -26.32 0.38 3.94
CA SER A 597 -27.53 0.51 3.11
C SER A 597 -28.81 0.13 3.84
N GLU A 598 -28.76 -0.90 4.67
CA GLU A 598 -29.91 -1.40 5.41
C GLU A 598 -29.81 -1.09 6.92
N ALA A 599 -30.92 -0.62 7.51
CA ALA A 599 -31.12 -0.75 8.94
C ALA A 599 -31.26 -2.24 9.23
N THR A 600 -30.16 -2.91 9.59
CA THR A 600 -30.10 -4.37 9.80
C THR A 600 -31.34 -4.89 10.54
N THR A 601 -32.31 -5.46 9.84
CA THR A 601 -33.26 -6.40 10.43
C THR A 601 -32.51 -7.69 10.69
N GLN A 602 -31.67 -7.70 11.72
CA GLN A 602 -31.04 -8.93 12.17
C GLN A 602 -32.12 -9.84 12.79
N LYS A 603 -32.78 -10.65 11.96
CA LYS A 603 -33.32 -11.93 12.43
C LYS A 603 -32.14 -12.80 12.79
N ARG A 604 -31.64 -12.70 14.03
CA ARG A 604 -30.67 -13.65 14.58
C ARG A 604 -31.34 -15.01 14.74
N ASN A 605 -31.40 -15.81 13.68
CA ASN A 605 -31.61 -17.25 13.80
C ASN A 605 -30.28 -17.92 14.20
N HIS A 606 -29.77 -17.60 15.40
CA HIS A 606 -28.75 -18.44 16.00
C HIS A 606 -29.43 -19.72 16.49
N ALA A 607 -28.96 -20.90 16.03
CA ALA A 607 -29.49 -22.22 16.39
C ALA A 607 -29.49 -22.55 17.91
N ARG A 608 -29.07 -21.62 18.78
CA ARG A 608 -29.06 -21.74 20.24
C ARG A 608 -29.63 -20.52 20.99
N SER A 609 -30.26 -19.57 20.29
CA SER A 609 -30.90 -18.43 20.95
C SER A 609 -32.30 -18.83 21.42
N TRP A 610 -32.51 -18.90 22.74
CA TRP A 610 -33.81 -19.20 23.35
C TRP A 610 -34.79 -18.00 23.32
N LEU A 611 -34.35 -16.84 22.83
CA LEU A 611 -35.18 -15.64 22.70
C LEU A 611 -35.01 -15.05 21.29
N PRO A 612 -36.10 -14.88 20.52
CA PRO A 612 -36.07 -14.08 19.30
C PRO A 612 -35.97 -12.60 19.69
N SER A 613 -34.81 -11.97 19.48
CA SER A 613 -34.70 -10.51 19.58
C SER A 613 -34.78 -9.92 18.16
N SER A 614 -35.95 -9.40 17.79
CA SER A 614 -36.09 -8.51 16.64
C SER A 614 -35.96 -7.07 17.13
N SER A 615 -34.75 -6.50 17.11
CA SER A 615 -34.58 -5.06 17.29
C SER A 615 -34.55 -4.41 15.91
N ASN A 616 -35.50 -3.52 15.63
CA ASN A 616 -35.51 -2.64 14.44
C ASN A 616 -34.53 -1.45 14.57
N GLU A 617 -33.67 -1.45 15.59
CA GLU A 617 -32.80 -0.32 15.91
C GLU A 617 -31.40 -0.50 15.30
N SER A 618 -30.89 0.59 14.71
CA SER A 618 -29.53 0.63 14.20
C SER A 618 -28.54 0.45 15.37
N PRO A 619 -27.52 -0.41 15.24
CA PRO A 619 -26.64 -0.72 16.35
C PRO A 619 -25.90 0.52 16.83
N LYS A 620 -25.77 0.67 18.15
CA LYS A 620 -24.89 1.67 18.78
C LYS A 620 -23.44 1.44 18.33
N VAL A 621 -22.76 2.49 17.90
CA VAL A 621 -21.35 2.43 17.48
C VAL A 621 -20.41 3.12 18.47
N CYS A 622 -20.83 4.22 19.10
CA CYS A 622 -20.03 4.95 20.08
C CYS A 622 -20.90 5.84 20.98
N SER A 623 -20.28 6.48 21.98
CA SER A 623 -20.91 7.45 22.87
C SER A 623 -20.05 8.71 22.97
N LEU A 624 -20.67 9.87 22.80
CA LEU A 624 -20.06 11.18 23.02
C LEU A 624 -20.49 11.73 24.38
N SER A 625 -19.60 12.50 25.01
CA SER A 625 -19.86 13.23 26.25
C SER A 625 -19.41 14.66 26.05
N TYR A 626 -20.27 15.64 26.35
CA TYR A 626 -19.98 17.06 26.16
C TYR A 626 -18.78 17.48 27.02
N SER A 627 -18.77 17.13 28.30
CA SER A 627 -17.66 17.45 29.22
C SER A 627 -16.32 16.84 28.79
N LYS A 628 -16.31 15.65 28.16
CA LYS A 628 -15.07 15.00 27.71
C LYS A 628 -14.59 15.51 26.36
N CYS A 629 -15.50 15.77 25.43
CA CYS A 629 -15.17 16.13 24.05
C CYS A 629 -15.11 17.64 23.82
N PHE A 630 -15.86 18.47 24.54
CA PHE A 630 -15.96 19.91 24.29
C PHE A 630 -15.30 20.82 25.35
N ALA A 631 -14.90 20.28 26.50
CA ALA A 631 -14.13 21.02 27.52
C ALA A 631 -12.63 21.12 27.12
N PRO A 632 -11.95 22.24 27.42
CA PRO A 632 -11.85 22.81 28.77
C PRO A 632 -12.64 24.12 28.93
N GLN A 633 -13.05 24.45 30.16
CA GLN A 633 -13.80 25.66 30.57
C GLN A 633 -13.01 26.98 30.38
N LYS A 634 -12.47 27.25 29.18
CA LYS A 634 -12.09 28.60 28.76
C LYS A 634 -13.27 29.18 27.99
N ASP A 635 -13.64 30.42 28.30
CA ASP A 635 -14.79 31.10 27.67
C ASP A 635 -14.64 31.21 26.14
N GLU A 636 -13.40 31.30 25.64
CA GLU A 636 -13.04 31.27 24.22
C GLU A 636 -11.85 30.33 23.95
N GLU A 637 -12.06 29.26 23.18
CA GLU A 637 -11.01 28.38 22.65
C GLU A 637 -10.82 28.66 21.15
N SER A 638 -9.59 28.68 20.63
CA SER A 638 -9.39 28.79 19.18
C SER A 638 -9.89 27.52 18.46
N ALA A 639 -10.48 27.67 17.28
CA ALA A 639 -10.94 26.54 16.48
C ALA A 639 -9.79 25.59 16.09
N ASP A 640 -8.58 26.11 15.85
CA ASP A 640 -7.37 25.31 15.63
C ASP A 640 -7.05 24.39 16.82
N ALA A 641 -7.00 24.92 18.05
CA ALA A 641 -6.73 24.12 19.25
C ALA A 641 -7.80 23.03 19.48
N PHE A 642 -9.08 23.37 19.29
CA PHE A 642 -10.17 22.40 19.38
C PHE A 642 -10.03 21.32 18.29
N PHE A 643 -9.75 21.72 17.05
CA PHE A 643 -9.51 20.81 15.93
C PHE A 643 -8.35 19.86 16.22
N LYS A 644 -7.20 20.36 16.67
CA LYS A 644 -6.05 19.53 17.03
C LYS A 644 -6.38 18.46 18.07
N ARG A 645 -7.19 18.83 19.08
CA ARG A 645 -7.66 17.91 20.12
C ARG A 645 -8.58 16.84 19.55
N ILE A 646 -9.54 17.20 18.70
CA ILE A 646 -10.52 16.26 18.14
C ILE A 646 -9.97 15.42 16.98
N ALA A 647 -9.06 15.96 16.18
CA ALA A 647 -8.52 15.30 14.99
C ALA A 647 -7.33 14.38 15.32
N PHE A 648 -6.41 14.80 16.21
CA PHE A 648 -5.11 14.13 16.37
C PHE A 648 -4.80 13.67 17.79
N ALA A 649 -5.21 14.42 18.83
CA ALA A 649 -4.79 14.13 20.19
C ALA A 649 -5.19 12.71 20.64
N PRO A 650 -4.25 11.85 21.11
CA PRO A 650 -4.52 10.44 21.38
C PRO A 650 -5.66 10.15 22.36
N SER A 651 -5.93 11.05 23.30
CA SER A 651 -7.00 10.89 24.30
C SER A 651 -8.41 11.07 23.74
N THR A 652 -8.55 11.83 22.65
CA THR A 652 -9.85 12.31 22.14
C THR A 652 -10.08 12.01 20.67
N SER A 653 -9.05 11.74 19.87
CA SER A 653 -9.20 11.59 18.42
C SER A 653 -10.05 10.39 18.01
N ALA A 654 -9.73 9.18 18.49
CA ALA A 654 -10.53 7.98 18.24
C ALA A 654 -11.86 7.95 19.02
N LYS A 655 -11.93 8.56 20.20
CA LYS A 655 -13.12 8.51 21.08
C LYS A 655 -14.17 9.58 20.72
N CYS A 656 -13.72 10.81 20.47
CA CYS A 656 -14.57 11.94 20.13
C CYS A 656 -14.60 12.20 18.62
N GLY A 657 -13.46 12.35 17.96
CA GLY A 657 -13.40 12.74 16.54
C GLY A 657 -14.08 11.74 15.61
N ASP A 658 -13.77 10.45 15.75
CA ASP A 658 -14.41 9.39 14.97
C ASP A 658 -15.92 9.35 15.20
N CYS A 659 -16.35 9.52 16.45
CA CYS A 659 -17.75 9.50 16.82
C CYS A 659 -18.52 10.75 16.34
N ILE A 660 -17.87 11.92 16.31
CA ILE A 660 -18.39 13.15 15.71
C ILE A 660 -18.61 12.97 14.20
N VAL A 661 -17.68 12.32 13.49
CA VAL A 661 -17.85 12.00 12.06
C VAL A 661 -19.10 11.14 11.86
N ALA A 662 -19.29 10.07 12.64
CA ALA A 662 -20.49 9.23 12.55
C ALA A 662 -21.79 9.99 12.88
N ALA A 663 -21.77 10.86 13.89
CA ALA A 663 -22.92 11.69 14.25
C ALA A 663 -23.28 12.68 13.13
N LEU A 664 -22.30 13.37 12.54
CA LEU A 664 -22.53 14.32 11.46
C LEU A 664 -23.01 13.65 10.16
N LEU A 665 -22.59 12.41 9.89
CA LEU A 665 -23.15 11.64 8.77
C LEU A 665 -24.63 11.33 8.99
N LYS A 666 -25.02 11.00 10.24
CA LYS A 666 -26.44 10.82 10.58
C LYS A 666 -27.24 12.12 10.42
N VAL A 667 -26.65 13.26 10.80
CA VAL A 667 -27.26 14.59 10.61
C VAL A 667 -27.38 14.96 9.12
N SER A 668 -26.40 14.58 8.30
CA SER A 668 -26.42 14.79 6.84
C SER A 668 -27.52 14.00 6.13
N GLY A 669 -28.09 12.99 6.81
CA GLY A 669 -29.20 12.18 6.30
C GLY A 669 -28.74 10.88 5.66
N ARG A 670 -29.48 10.41 4.66
CA ARG A 670 -29.20 9.12 3.98
C ARG A 670 -28.16 9.25 2.87
N SER A 671 -27.86 10.46 2.43
CA SER A 671 -26.97 10.73 1.30
C SER A 671 -26.26 12.06 1.51
N GLY A 672 -25.04 12.18 1.00
CA GLY A 672 -24.24 13.41 1.10
C GLY A 672 -23.57 13.68 2.46
N ILE A 673 -22.97 14.85 2.56
CA ILE A 673 -22.10 15.30 3.68
C ILE A 673 -22.39 16.75 4.11
N SER A 674 -23.58 17.26 3.82
CA SER A 674 -23.94 18.66 4.00
C SER A 674 -23.71 19.21 5.42
N ALA A 675 -23.83 18.39 6.46
CA ALA A 675 -23.66 18.82 7.85
C ALA A 675 -22.22 19.23 8.18
N PHE A 676 -21.22 18.68 7.48
CA PHE A 676 -19.80 19.02 7.68
C PHE A 676 -19.44 20.40 7.15
N LEU A 677 -20.24 20.95 6.24
CA LEU A 677 -19.85 22.09 5.44
C LEU A 677 -20.40 23.43 5.97
N PRO A 678 -19.68 24.54 5.75
CA PRO A 678 -20.20 25.88 5.95
C PRO A 678 -21.51 26.13 5.18
N PRO A 679 -22.35 27.09 5.60
CA PRO A 679 -23.52 27.49 4.83
C PRO A 679 -23.10 28.04 3.46
N SER A 680 -23.98 27.95 2.45
CA SER A 680 -23.70 28.44 1.09
C SER A 680 -23.42 29.94 1.01
N THR A 681 -23.85 30.70 2.02
CA THR A 681 -23.58 32.14 2.15
C THR A 681 -22.22 32.46 2.76
N ALA A 682 -21.46 31.46 3.23
CA ALA A 682 -20.14 31.68 3.82
C ALA A 682 -19.09 31.95 2.72
N THR A 683 -18.62 33.19 2.67
CA THR A 683 -17.58 33.63 1.74
C THR A 683 -16.31 34.04 2.46
N LEU A 684 -15.20 34.00 1.74
CA LEU A 684 -13.89 34.42 2.21
C LEU A 684 -13.20 35.30 1.17
N ARG A 685 -12.48 36.33 1.64
CA ARG A 685 -11.64 37.16 0.77
C ARG A 685 -10.23 36.59 0.70
N VAL A 686 -9.76 36.37 -0.53
CA VAL A 686 -8.43 35.86 -0.87
C VAL A 686 -7.70 36.85 -1.78
N PRO A 687 -6.36 36.80 -1.87
CA PRO A 687 -5.58 37.62 -2.78
C PRO A 687 -6.07 37.54 -4.24
N ALA A 688 -5.83 38.60 -5.04
CA ALA A 688 -6.28 38.65 -6.44
C ALA A 688 -5.65 37.55 -7.31
N ASP A 689 -4.39 37.23 -7.01
CA ASP A 689 -3.56 36.18 -7.59
C ASP A 689 -3.81 34.79 -6.99
N PHE A 690 -4.82 34.66 -6.11
CA PHE A 690 -5.24 33.34 -5.63
C PHE A 690 -5.80 32.52 -6.80
N ASP A 691 -4.94 31.65 -7.31
CA ASP A 691 -5.31 30.55 -8.17
C ASP A 691 -6.43 29.77 -7.48
N SER A 692 -7.53 29.50 -8.17
CA SER A 692 -8.55 28.60 -7.64
C SER A 692 -7.86 27.26 -7.41
N LEU A 693 -7.47 26.97 -6.16
CA LEU A 693 -6.72 25.76 -5.83
C LEU A 693 -7.42 24.52 -6.39
N GLY A 694 -8.74 24.54 -6.58
CA GLY A 694 -9.46 23.52 -7.33
C GLY A 694 -9.21 22.16 -6.70
N SER A 695 -8.81 21.19 -7.49
CA SER A 695 -8.41 19.88 -6.98
C SER A 695 -7.18 19.89 -6.06
N ARG A 696 -6.35 20.95 -6.06
CA ARG A 696 -5.18 21.12 -5.17
C ARG A 696 -5.55 21.59 -3.76
N ALA A 697 -6.82 21.79 -3.43
CA ALA A 697 -7.21 22.16 -2.06
C ALA A 697 -6.70 21.12 -1.04
N HIS A 698 -5.81 21.53 -0.12
CA HIS A 698 -5.21 20.64 0.87
C HIS A 698 -5.01 21.36 2.21
N LEU A 699 -4.96 20.59 3.30
CA LEU A 699 -4.48 21.04 4.61
C LEU A 699 -2.94 20.91 4.68
N PRO A 700 -2.25 21.56 5.63
CA PRO A 700 -0.80 21.50 5.74
C PRO A 700 -0.22 20.07 5.66
N LEU A 701 0.85 19.92 4.88
CA LEU A 701 1.55 18.65 4.62
C LEU A 701 2.78 18.52 5.52
N THR A 702 2.51 18.46 6.82
CA THR A 702 3.49 18.43 7.90
C THR A 702 3.32 17.18 8.76
N GLU A 703 4.44 16.60 9.20
CA GLU A 703 4.45 15.42 10.07
C GLU A 703 3.90 15.73 11.47
N GLN A 704 4.32 16.86 12.05
CA GLN A 704 4.02 17.24 13.43
C GLN A 704 2.78 18.13 13.53
N TRP A 705 1.63 17.51 13.80
CA TRP A 705 0.35 18.22 13.93
C TRP A 705 0.28 19.22 15.11
N ARG A 706 1.10 19.06 16.15
CA ARG A 706 1.08 19.94 17.34
C ARG A 706 1.50 21.37 17.00
N GLU A 707 2.55 21.48 16.18
CA GLU A 707 3.18 22.75 15.78
C GLU A 707 2.54 23.34 14.52
N THR A 708 1.78 22.53 13.79
CA THR A 708 1.11 22.94 12.55
C THR A 708 -0.02 23.93 12.83
N ASP A 709 -0.10 25.04 12.10
CA ASP A 709 -1.21 25.99 12.20
C ASP A 709 -2.34 25.61 11.22
N PHE A 710 -3.47 25.11 11.74
CA PHE A 710 -4.66 24.76 10.97
C PHE A 710 -5.74 25.86 11.02
N SER A 711 -5.41 27.07 11.46
CA SER A 711 -6.36 28.19 11.43
C SER A 711 -6.79 28.52 10.00
N LEU A 712 -8.02 29.01 9.85
CA LEU A 712 -8.54 29.41 8.54
C LEU A 712 -7.67 30.50 7.88
N SER A 713 -7.11 31.41 8.69
CA SER A 713 -6.20 32.46 8.22
C SER A 713 -4.88 31.91 7.68
N SER A 714 -4.30 30.90 8.34
CA SER A 714 -3.07 30.26 7.86
C SER A 714 -3.29 29.56 6.51
N ILE A 715 -4.47 28.91 6.33
CA ILE A 715 -4.74 28.09 5.15
C ILE A 715 -5.25 28.92 3.96
N LEU A 716 -6.09 29.94 4.19
CA LEU A 716 -6.76 30.67 3.11
C LEU A 716 -6.78 32.19 3.21
N ALA A 717 -6.60 32.80 4.39
CA ALA A 717 -6.86 34.23 4.54
C ALA A 717 -5.60 35.06 4.82
N GLN A 718 -5.19 35.84 3.82
CA GLN A 718 -4.36 37.02 4.04
C GLN A 718 -5.26 38.28 4.09
N PRO A 719 -5.04 39.20 5.04
CA PRO A 719 -5.97 40.31 5.34
C PRO A 719 -6.16 41.35 4.22
N GLN A 720 -5.47 41.22 3.08
CA GLN A 720 -5.56 42.13 1.93
C GLN A 720 -6.26 41.51 0.70
N GLY A 721 -7.01 40.44 0.89
CA GLY A 721 -7.73 39.78 -0.21
C GLY A 721 -8.79 40.66 -0.88
N THR A 722 -8.78 40.71 -2.21
CA THR A 722 -9.74 41.46 -3.05
C THR A 722 -10.73 40.57 -3.78
N LYS A 723 -10.45 39.27 -3.90
CA LYS A 723 -11.30 38.28 -4.59
C LYS A 723 -12.13 37.52 -3.56
N GLU A 724 -13.43 37.39 -3.79
CA GLU A 724 -14.34 36.66 -2.92
C GLU A 724 -14.56 35.24 -3.44
N ILE A 725 -14.41 34.23 -2.56
CA ILE A 725 -14.63 32.82 -2.89
C ILE A 725 -15.62 32.18 -1.90
N SER A 726 -16.30 31.13 -2.34
CA SER A 726 -17.17 30.30 -1.49
C SER A 726 -16.32 29.39 -0.59
N LEU A 727 -16.44 29.57 0.72
CA LEU A 727 -15.75 28.72 1.70
C LEU A 727 -16.30 27.29 1.66
N ARG A 728 -17.60 27.14 1.41
CA ARG A 728 -18.27 25.84 1.22
C ARG A 728 -17.70 25.07 0.04
N THR A 729 -17.50 25.74 -1.10
CA THR A 729 -16.93 25.13 -2.30
C THR A 729 -15.50 24.67 -2.04
N TRP A 730 -14.69 25.50 -1.38
CA TRP A 730 -13.31 25.13 -1.03
C TRP A 730 -13.26 23.90 -0.12
N CYS A 731 -14.09 23.86 0.93
CA CYS A 731 -14.19 22.69 1.83
C CYS A 731 -14.64 21.42 1.07
N THR A 732 -15.55 21.59 0.11
CA THR A 732 -16.03 20.49 -0.74
C THR A 732 -14.89 19.93 -1.59
N ARG A 733 -14.07 20.79 -2.21
CA ARG A 733 -12.87 20.37 -2.96
C ARG A 733 -11.83 19.69 -2.08
N LEU A 734 -11.62 20.21 -0.86
CA LEU A 734 -10.70 19.60 0.12
C LEU A 734 -11.13 18.17 0.46
N ILE A 735 -12.42 17.94 0.73
CA ILE A 735 -12.95 16.61 1.04
C ILE A 735 -12.89 15.71 -0.20
N GLN A 736 -13.27 16.23 -1.37
CA GLN A 736 -13.21 15.51 -2.65
C GLN A 736 -11.82 14.97 -2.96
N ARG A 737 -10.77 15.77 -2.70
CA ARG A 737 -9.37 15.41 -2.97
C ARG A 737 -8.97 14.07 -2.34
N TYR A 738 -9.51 13.75 -1.18
CA TYR A 738 -9.21 12.53 -0.44
C TYR A 738 -10.29 11.45 -0.55
N GLN A 739 -11.14 11.51 -1.58
CA GLN A 739 -12.09 10.43 -1.85
C GLN A 739 -11.39 9.10 -2.12
N TYR A 740 -11.98 8.02 -1.61
CA TYR A 740 -11.47 6.67 -1.75
C TYR A 740 -12.60 5.64 -1.73
N VAL A 741 -12.29 4.44 -2.22
CA VAL A 741 -13.11 3.25 -2.11
C VAL A 741 -12.32 2.14 -1.45
N LEU A 742 -12.97 1.35 -0.59
CA LEU A 742 -12.44 0.08 -0.13
C LEU A 742 -13.11 -1.04 -0.92
N GLY A 743 -12.29 -1.76 -1.69
CA GLY A 743 -12.76 -2.77 -2.64
C GLY A 743 -12.28 -4.18 -2.30
N SER A 744 -13.02 -5.17 -2.78
CA SER A 744 -12.64 -6.59 -2.73
C SER A 744 -12.65 -7.17 -4.14
N THR A 745 -11.54 -7.76 -4.56
CA THR A 745 -11.42 -8.40 -5.87
C THR A 745 -11.01 -9.87 -5.68
N PRO A 746 -11.66 -10.84 -6.35
CA PRO A 746 -11.24 -12.24 -6.30
C PRO A 746 -9.78 -12.39 -6.77
N SER A 747 -8.91 -12.77 -5.84
CA SER A 747 -7.46 -12.79 -6.09
C SER A 747 -6.83 -13.99 -5.39
N THR A 748 -5.78 -14.56 -5.99
CA THR A 748 -5.08 -15.74 -5.46
C THR A 748 -3.57 -15.51 -5.40
N PHE A 749 -2.94 -16.01 -4.35
CA PHE A 749 -1.50 -15.91 -4.12
C PHE A 749 -0.94 -17.32 -3.97
N TYR A 750 0.02 -17.68 -4.81
CA TYR A 750 0.74 -18.95 -4.75
C TYR A 750 2.23 -18.71 -4.61
N LYS A 751 2.86 -19.48 -3.72
CA LYS A 751 4.32 -19.58 -3.66
C LYS A 751 4.77 -20.68 -4.60
N VAL A 752 5.60 -20.33 -5.57
CA VAL A 752 6.18 -21.25 -6.53
C VAL A 752 7.44 -21.85 -5.90
N GLU A 753 7.28 -22.92 -5.12
CA GLU A 753 8.40 -23.56 -4.41
C GLU A 753 8.92 -24.81 -5.14
N TYR A 754 8.03 -25.59 -5.76
CA TYR A 754 8.34 -26.92 -6.31
C TYR A 754 7.58 -27.19 -7.60
N ALA A 755 8.25 -27.83 -8.58
CA ALA A 755 7.68 -28.16 -9.88
C ALA A 755 6.47 -29.11 -9.76
N SER A 756 6.48 -30.01 -8.78
CA SER A 756 5.42 -31.00 -8.57
C SER A 756 4.07 -30.40 -8.13
N ARG A 757 4.06 -29.21 -7.50
CA ARG A 757 2.83 -28.57 -6.99
C ARG A 757 2.26 -27.54 -7.95
N LEU A 758 3.12 -26.93 -8.76
CA LEU A 758 2.76 -25.80 -9.61
C LEU A 758 1.59 -26.12 -10.57
N PRO A 759 1.56 -27.25 -11.30
CA PRO A 759 0.46 -27.55 -12.22
C PRO A 759 -0.92 -27.55 -11.57
N GLY A 760 -1.05 -28.10 -10.35
CA GLY A 760 -2.32 -28.12 -9.63
C GLY A 760 -2.76 -26.75 -9.13
N GLN A 761 -1.80 -25.86 -8.83
CA GLN A 761 -2.10 -24.46 -8.48
C GLN A 761 -2.60 -23.68 -9.70
N LEU A 762 -1.95 -23.85 -10.85
CA LEU A 762 -2.34 -23.19 -12.10
C LEU A 762 -3.71 -23.70 -12.60
N GLU A 763 -3.92 -25.01 -12.59
CA GLU A 763 -5.23 -25.61 -12.95
C GLU A 763 -6.36 -25.11 -12.02
N ALA A 764 -6.06 -24.84 -10.74
CA ALA A 764 -7.04 -24.29 -9.82
C ALA A 764 -7.45 -22.85 -10.20
N VAL A 765 -6.53 -22.04 -10.73
CA VAL A 765 -6.85 -20.71 -11.28
C VAL A 765 -7.76 -20.88 -12.50
N ASP A 766 -7.37 -21.74 -13.44
CA ASP A 766 -8.08 -21.93 -14.72
C ASP A 766 -9.53 -22.37 -14.49
N LYS A 767 -9.74 -23.29 -13.53
CA LYS A 767 -11.08 -23.73 -13.11
C LYS A 767 -11.98 -22.60 -12.60
N THR A 768 -11.42 -21.48 -12.14
CA THR A 768 -12.23 -20.34 -11.71
C THR A 768 -12.70 -19.45 -12.85
N LEU A 769 -12.04 -19.47 -14.01
CA LEU A 769 -12.25 -18.48 -15.08
C LEU A 769 -13.67 -18.55 -15.67
N ASP A 770 -14.28 -19.73 -15.69
CA ASP A 770 -15.66 -19.94 -16.18
C ASP A 770 -16.74 -19.80 -15.09
N THR A 771 -16.36 -19.39 -13.87
CA THR A 771 -17.30 -19.25 -12.75
C THR A 771 -17.90 -17.85 -12.66
N LYS A 772 -18.93 -17.67 -11.83
CA LYS A 772 -19.54 -16.35 -11.57
C LYS A 772 -18.60 -15.35 -10.87
N LYS A 773 -17.51 -15.82 -10.25
CA LYS A 773 -16.54 -14.98 -9.54
C LYS A 773 -15.13 -15.45 -9.93
N PRO A 774 -14.70 -15.18 -11.17
CA PRO A 774 -13.42 -15.66 -11.66
C PRO A 774 -12.27 -15.03 -10.88
N THR A 775 -11.18 -15.77 -10.69
CA THR A 775 -9.94 -15.19 -10.16
C THR A 775 -9.50 -14.09 -11.12
N THR A 776 -9.44 -12.85 -10.63
CA THR A 776 -9.08 -11.68 -11.42
C THR A 776 -7.58 -11.42 -11.39
N TYR A 777 -7.00 -11.48 -10.20
CA TYR A 777 -5.58 -11.28 -9.98
C TYR A 777 -4.91 -12.56 -9.45
N VAL A 778 -3.75 -12.88 -10.00
CA VAL A 778 -2.91 -13.99 -9.56
C VAL A 778 -1.53 -13.44 -9.23
N CYS A 779 -0.98 -13.86 -8.10
CA CYS A 779 0.43 -13.62 -7.78
C CYS A 779 1.13 -14.98 -7.68
N LEU A 780 2.21 -15.15 -8.45
CA LEU A 780 3.03 -16.36 -8.49
C LEU A 780 4.41 -16.05 -7.91
N ASN A 781 4.50 -15.86 -6.59
CA ASN A 781 5.75 -15.48 -5.94
C ASN A 781 6.79 -16.62 -5.99
N ASP A 782 7.92 -16.36 -6.63
CA ASP A 782 9.03 -17.26 -6.98
C ASP A 782 9.96 -17.62 -5.80
N ASP A 783 9.44 -18.39 -4.83
CA ASP A 783 10.22 -18.94 -3.71
C ASP A 783 10.85 -20.32 -4.07
N ILE A 784 11.47 -20.47 -5.26
CA ILE A 784 11.90 -21.78 -5.80
C ILE A 784 12.93 -22.47 -4.89
N LYS A 785 12.66 -23.72 -4.51
CA LYS A 785 13.50 -24.57 -3.64
C LYS A 785 13.90 -25.88 -4.34
N GLU A 786 14.16 -25.78 -5.63
CA GLU A 786 14.50 -26.91 -6.51
C GLU A 786 16.00 -26.90 -6.88
N SER A 787 16.48 -28.01 -7.42
CA SER A 787 17.78 -28.06 -8.11
C SER A 787 17.73 -27.24 -9.41
N GLU A 788 18.86 -27.11 -10.11
CA GLU A 788 18.90 -26.46 -11.43
C GLU A 788 17.94 -27.12 -12.43
N GLU A 789 17.89 -28.46 -12.44
CA GLU A 789 16.97 -29.23 -13.30
C GLU A 789 15.50 -29.00 -12.90
N GLY A 790 15.19 -29.00 -11.59
CA GLY A 790 13.85 -28.70 -11.12
C GLY A 790 13.42 -27.26 -11.42
N THR A 791 14.36 -26.31 -11.37
CA THR A 791 14.14 -24.91 -11.78
C THR A 791 13.84 -24.80 -13.27
N LYS A 792 14.56 -25.54 -14.14
CA LYS A 792 14.25 -25.61 -15.58
C LYS A 792 12.83 -26.15 -15.81
N ASN A 793 12.41 -27.15 -15.04
CA ASN A 793 11.04 -27.69 -15.12
C ASN A 793 9.99 -26.66 -14.66
N VAL A 794 10.22 -25.93 -13.57
CA VAL A 794 9.35 -24.82 -13.13
C VAL A 794 9.23 -23.78 -14.25
N ASN A 795 10.36 -23.34 -14.82
CA ASN A 795 10.39 -22.34 -15.89
C ASN A 795 9.59 -22.80 -17.11
N GLN A 796 9.70 -24.08 -17.48
CA GLN A 796 8.96 -24.63 -18.60
C GLN A 796 7.45 -24.64 -18.33
N ILE A 797 7.01 -25.08 -17.13
CA ILE A 797 5.59 -25.06 -16.74
C ILE A 797 5.03 -23.64 -16.76
N MET A 798 5.75 -22.67 -16.17
CA MET A 798 5.33 -21.26 -16.16
C MET A 798 5.25 -20.70 -17.57
N LYS A 799 6.27 -20.93 -18.40
CA LYS A 799 6.30 -20.48 -19.79
C LYS A 799 5.11 -21.00 -20.60
N ASP A 800 4.78 -22.29 -20.46
CA ASP A 800 3.67 -22.90 -21.19
C ASP A 800 2.32 -22.33 -20.75
N TRP A 801 2.11 -22.16 -19.44
CA TRP A 801 0.90 -21.54 -18.90
C TRP A 801 0.80 -20.05 -19.27
N PHE A 802 1.89 -19.30 -19.21
CA PHE A 802 1.93 -17.91 -19.65
C PHE A 802 1.58 -17.77 -21.14
N ALA A 803 2.12 -18.64 -21.99
CA ALA A 803 1.86 -18.64 -23.41
C ALA A 803 0.40 -19.02 -23.75
N SER A 804 -0.23 -19.89 -22.95
CA SER A 804 -1.63 -20.27 -23.17
C SER A 804 -2.61 -19.13 -22.86
N HIS A 805 -2.30 -18.26 -21.90
CA HIS A 805 -3.16 -17.13 -21.52
C HIS A 805 -2.83 -15.81 -22.24
N TRP A 806 -1.55 -15.53 -22.48
CA TRP A 806 -1.09 -14.21 -22.96
C TRP A 806 -0.10 -14.31 -24.11
N SER A 807 -0.52 -14.95 -25.21
CA SER A 807 0.30 -15.13 -26.42
C SER A 807 0.50 -13.86 -27.25
N LYS A 808 -0.39 -12.86 -27.13
CA LYS A 808 -0.35 -11.63 -27.92
C LYS A 808 0.76 -10.68 -27.43
N LYS A 809 1.58 -10.19 -28.37
CA LYS A 809 2.68 -9.26 -28.10
C LYS A 809 2.21 -7.89 -27.58
N LEU A 810 3.09 -7.20 -26.87
CA LEU A 810 2.94 -5.79 -26.48
C LEU A 810 3.42 -4.83 -27.59
N PRO A 811 2.94 -3.57 -27.62
CA PRO A 811 3.59 -2.53 -28.39
C PRO A 811 5.03 -2.30 -27.88
N GLY A 812 6.01 -2.37 -28.79
CA GLY A 812 7.43 -2.20 -28.45
C GLY A 812 8.15 -3.48 -28.00
N GLU A 813 7.47 -4.62 -28.02
CA GLU A 813 8.08 -5.95 -27.86
C GLU A 813 8.77 -6.38 -29.16
N LEU A 814 10.01 -6.90 -29.06
CA LEU A 814 10.82 -7.39 -30.18
C LEU A 814 10.22 -8.63 -30.85
#